data_AF-A0A8D1DUK1-F1
#
_entry.id   AF-A0A8D1DUK1-F1
#
_cell.length_a   1.000
_cell.length_b   1.000
_cell.length_c   1.000
_cell.angle_alpha   90.00
_cell.angle_beta   90.00
_cell.angle_gamma   90.00
#
_symmetry.space_group_name_H-M   'P 1'
#
loop_
_entity.id
_entity.type
_entity.pdbx_description
1 polymer ?
#
loop_
_entity_poly.entity_id
_entity_poly.type
_entity_poly.pdbx_seq_one_letter_code
_entity_poly.pdbx_strand_id
1 'polypeptide(L)'
;MSVPDYMQCAEDHQTLLVVVQPVGIVSEENFFRIYKRISSVSQISVRDSQRVLYIRYRHHYPPENNEWGDFQTHRKVVGLITITDCFSAKDWPQTFEKFHVQKELYGSTLYDSRLLVFGLQGEIAEQPRTDVAFYPSYEDCATVEKRIEDFIESLFIVLESKRLDRATDKSGDKIPLLCVPFEKKDFVGLDTDSRHYKKRCQGRMRKHVGDLCLQAGMLQDSLVHYHMAVEFLRSVNDFLWLGAALEGLCSASVIYHYPGGTGGKAGARRFQGSSLPAEAANRHRPGAQEVLIDPGALSTNGINPDTSTEIGRAKNCLSPEDIIEKYKEAISCYGKYKNAGVIELEACVKAVRVLAIQKRSMEASEFLQNAVYINLRQLSEEERIQRYSILSELYELIGFHRKSAFFKRVAAMQCVAPSIAEPGWRACYKLLLETLPGYSLSLDPQDFNKVKLLSLPASLRPQKMKSLLGQSVSAKSPFIYSPITVHSRGEERSGKIDFQWVQGDVCEVQLMVYNPMPFELRVENMGLLTSGVEFESLPAALSLPAESGLYPVTLVGVPQTTGTITVNGYHTTVFGVFSDCFLDNLPGVKTGGSTVEVIPALPRLQISTSLPRSAHSLQPSSGDEVSTNVSVQLYNGETQHLVVKLENIGMEPLEKLEVTSKILTTKEKLYGDFLSWRLEETLAQFPLQPGKVATLTVCIKVKLDFSCQENLLQDLSDDGISVSGFPLCSPSRQVVRPRADSKPANPAEGSRPGDPGHVKTLEAILNFKYSGGPGHVEGYYRSLALGLHVEVEPSVFFTRVSTLPATSTRQCHLLLDVFNSTEHELTVSARSNEELILHAGECQRMAIQVDKFNFESFPESPEEKGQSANSKQLEEERQEARGLEINSKLGIHWTIPSLKRTGEASVEGLLNQLVLGHLQLAPLLWAWAWVWRCPQRPVVDSVAWAWLLRMCVHLEWGEAGGARVWTSSEAVPQVRVKSSFAKHLRSAGAQPLRALGVALPTRYWRHCCLSHVDLSPQSEPYGQQWKHFVEKQSNYSPR
;
A
#
# COMPACT_ATOMS: atom_id res chain seq x y z
N MET A 1 -3.40 -56.00 -17.54
CA MET A 1 -3.13 -54.78 -16.77
C MET A 1 -3.63 -53.59 -17.55
N SER A 2 -4.84 -53.20 -17.19
CA SER A 2 -5.61 -52.06 -17.68
C SER A 2 -5.28 -50.84 -16.83
N VAL A 3 -5.53 -50.95 -15.52
CA VAL A 3 -5.54 -49.82 -14.59
C VAL A 3 -4.26 -49.74 -13.73
N PRO A 4 -3.58 -48.59 -13.65
CA PRO A 4 -2.50 -48.33 -12.68
C PRO A 4 -3.02 -48.21 -11.24
N ASP A 5 -2.33 -48.85 -10.29
CA ASP A 5 -2.54 -48.59 -8.87
C ASP A 5 -1.72 -47.36 -8.44
N TYR A 6 -2.27 -46.18 -8.65
CA TYR A 6 -1.68 -44.91 -8.25
C TYR A 6 -1.33 -44.80 -6.75
N MET A 7 -1.96 -45.60 -5.89
CA MET A 7 -1.64 -45.65 -4.46
C MET A 7 -0.42 -46.53 -4.15
N GLN A 8 0.16 -47.20 -5.15
CA GLN A 8 1.26 -48.13 -4.91
C GLN A 8 2.56 -47.41 -4.50
N CYS A 9 3.12 -47.83 -3.37
CA CYS A 9 4.37 -47.29 -2.82
C CYS A 9 5.51 -48.32 -2.92
N ALA A 10 6.72 -47.96 -2.47
CA ALA A 10 7.84 -48.90 -2.43
C ALA A 10 7.59 -50.05 -1.42
N GLU A 11 6.94 -49.73 -0.30
CA GLU A 11 6.68 -50.67 0.80
C GLU A 11 5.60 -51.70 0.45
N ASP A 12 4.84 -51.49 -0.63
CA ASP A 12 3.91 -52.51 -1.12
C ASP A 12 4.66 -53.75 -1.63
N HIS A 13 5.93 -53.64 -2.05
CA HIS A 13 6.73 -54.79 -2.47
C HIS A 13 7.01 -55.81 -1.35
N GLN A 14 6.95 -55.42 -0.07
CA GLN A 14 7.03 -56.36 1.08
C GLN A 14 5.64 -56.85 1.55
N THR A 15 4.55 -56.52 0.85
CA THR A 15 3.19 -56.89 1.29
C THR A 15 2.65 -58.15 0.62
N LEU A 16 1.83 -58.91 1.36
CA LEU A 16 0.95 -59.93 0.82
C LEU A 16 -0.41 -59.31 0.48
N LEU A 17 -0.89 -59.51 -0.75
CA LEU A 17 -2.19 -59.01 -1.22
C LEU A 17 -3.31 -59.98 -0.83
N VAL A 18 -4.29 -59.45 -0.09
CA VAL A 18 -5.48 -60.18 0.36
C VAL A 18 -6.73 -59.49 -0.18
N VAL A 19 -7.58 -60.24 -0.87
CA VAL A 19 -8.89 -59.77 -1.35
C VAL A 19 -9.95 -60.05 -0.29
N VAL A 20 -10.84 -59.09 -0.04
CA VAL A 20 -11.95 -59.21 0.92
C VAL A 20 -13.27 -58.94 0.21
N GLN A 21 -14.13 -59.94 0.03
CA GLN A 21 -15.34 -59.83 -0.81
C GLN A 21 -16.63 -60.21 -0.06
N PRO A 22 -17.77 -59.55 -0.35
CA PRO A 22 -19.07 -60.03 0.10
C PRO A 22 -19.52 -61.24 -0.74
N VAL A 23 -20.23 -62.16 -0.08
CA VAL A 23 -20.91 -63.32 -0.71
C VAL A 23 -22.38 -63.25 -0.34
N GLY A 24 -23.26 -63.22 -1.34
CA GLY A 24 -24.70 -63.06 -1.13
C GLY A 24 -25.11 -61.61 -0.89
N ILE A 25 -26.21 -61.41 -0.15
CA ILE A 25 -26.76 -60.08 0.15
C ILE A 25 -26.25 -59.66 1.53
N VAL A 26 -25.19 -58.85 1.54
CA VAL A 26 -24.64 -58.21 2.75
C VAL A 26 -24.75 -56.70 2.56
N SER A 27 -25.24 -55.97 3.57
CA SER A 27 -25.31 -54.50 3.49
C SER A 27 -23.91 -53.87 3.48
N GLU A 28 -23.71 -52.78 2.73
CA GLU A 28 -22.42 -52.09 2.66
C GLU A 28 -21.90 -51.64 4.04
N GLU A 29 -22.79 -51.18 4.93
CA GLU A 29 -22.43 -50.78 6.30
C GLU A 29 -21.80 -51.94 7.08
N ASN A 30 -22.47 -53.10 7.13
CA ASN A 30 -21.94 -54.30 7.79
C ASN A 30 -20.67 -54.84 7.12
N PHE A 31 -20.61 -54.82 5.79
CA PHE A 31 -19.41 -55.21 5.05
C PHE A 31 -18.22 -54.31 5.41
N PHE A 32 -18.36 -52.98 5.33
CA PHE A 32 -17.27 -52.05 5.64
C PHE A 32 -16.92 -52.02 7.13
N ARG A 33 -17.89 -52.27 8.02
CA ARG A 33 -17.66 -52.48 9.46
C ARG A 33 -16.70 -53.65 9.73
N ILE A 34 -16.92 -54.81 9.10
CA ILE A 34 -16.04 -55.98 9.26
C ILE A 34 -14.75 -55.83 8.45
N TYR A 35 -14.79 -55.27 7.24
CA TYR A 35 -13.61 -54.93 6.44
C TYR A 35 -12.63 -54.04 7.22
N LYS A 36 -13.14 -53.09 8.01
CA LYS A 36 -12.32 -52.23 8.89
C LYS A 36 -11.61 -53.03 9.99
N ARG A 37 -12.29 -54.01 10.60
CA ARG A 37 -11.72 -54.89 11.64
C ARG A 37 -10.67 -55.87 11.10
N ILE A 38 -10.93 -56.45 9.92
CA ILE A 38 -9.92 -57.20 9.16
C ILE A 38 -8.72 -56.30 8.86
N SER A 39 -8.98 -55.09 8.36
CA SER A 39 -7.93 -54.14 7.94
C SER A 39 -7.09 -53.57 9.09
N SER A 40 -7.53 -53.64 10.35
CA SER A 40 -6.69 -53.31 11.51
C SER A 40 -5.58 -54.33 11.75
N VAL A 41 -5.74 -55.59 11.33
CA VAL A 41 -4.69 -56.62 11.39
C VAL A 41 -3.84 -56.53 10.11
N SER A 42 -3.20 -55.37 9.89
CA SER A 42 -2.37 -55.10 8.70
C SER A 42 -0.92 -55.55 8.82
N GLN A 43 -0.49 -55.99 9.99
CA GLN A 43 0.85 -56.55 10.22
C GLN A 43 0.80 -57.60 11.35
N ILE A 44 1.71 -58.58 11.31
CA ILE A 44 1.92 -59.53 12.40
C ILE A 44 3.41 -59.83 12.56
N SER A 45 3.87 -60.08 13.79
CA SER A 45 5.21 -60.59 14.06
C SER A 45 5.17 -62.13 14.08
N VAL A 46 5.93 -62.75 13.19
CA VAL A 46 6.04 -64.21 13.08
C VAL A 46 6.78 -64.74 14.30
N ARG A 47 6.11 -65.61 15.05
CA ARG A 47 6.64 -66.30 16.23
C ARG A 47 7.99 -66.96 15.89
N ASP A 48 8.86 -67.04 16.90
CA ASP A 48 10.19 -67.64 16.83
C ASP A 48 11.21 -67.03 15.83
N SER A 49 10.86 -66.01 15.03
CA SER A 49 11.79 -65.40 14.06
C SER A 49 11.94 -63.87 14.10
N GLN A 50 11.11 -63.16 14.87
CA GLN A 50 11.01 -61.68 14.90
C GLN A 50 10.70 -61.01 13.54
N ARG A 51 10.38 -61.78 12.49
CA ARG A 51 10.06 -61.21 11.17
C ARG A 51 8.66 -60.59 11.20
N VAL A 52 8.50 -59.44 10.57
CA VAL A 52 7.19 -58.77 10.44
C VAL A 52 6.67 -58.97 9.03
N LEU A 53 5.42 -59.42 8.92
CA LEU A 53 4.69 -59.52 7.66
C LEU A 53 3.72 -58.35 7.53
N TYR A 54 3.52 -57.86 6.32
CA TYR A 54 2.63 -56.74 6.02
C TYR A 54 1.52 -57.16 5.07
N ILE A 55 0.28 -56.79 5.36
CA ILE A 55 -0.90 -57.25 4.63
C ILE A 55 -1.63 -56.10 3.95
N ARG A 56 -1.86 -56.27 2.65
CA ARG A 56 -2.50 -55.29 1.77
C ARG A 56 -3.90 -55.74 1.43
N TYR A 57 -4.86 -55.44 2.29
CA TYR A 57 -6.28 -55.69 2.00
C TYR A 57 -6.81 -54.79 0.88
N ARG A 58 -7.61 -55.38 -0.01
CA ARG A 58 -8.42 -54.70 -1.05
C ARG A 58 -9.80 -55.35 -1.13
N HIS A 59 -10.88 -54.56 -1.14
CA HIS A 59 -12.24 -55.07 -1.39
C HIS A 59 -12.57 -55.18 -2.89
N HIS A 60 -11.87 -54.43 -3.73
CA HIS A 60 -11.94 -54.51 -5.19
C HIS A 60 -10.52 -54.62 -5.75
N TYR A 61 -10.29 -55.60 -6.65
CA TYR A 61 -9.00 -55.80 -7.30
C TYR A 61 -9.18 -56.45 -8.69
N PRO A 62 -8.71 -55.80 -9.79
CA PRO A 62 -8.86 -56.35 -11.14
C PRO A 62 -8.11 -57.68 -11.34
N PRO A 63 -8.75 -58.75 -11.85
CA PRO A 63 -8.08 -60.03 -12.14
C PRO A 63 -6.89 -59.89 -13.10
N GLU A 64 -6.96 -58.97 -14.05
CA GLU A 64 -5.87 -58.65 -14.99
C GLU A 64 -4.57 -58.14 -14.33
N ASN A 65 -4.65 -57.67 -13.08
CA ASN A 65 -3.49 -57.23 -12.32
C ASN A 65 -2.88 -58.41 -11.53
N ASN A 66 -3.70 -59.40 -11.14
CA ASN A 66 -3.25 -60.67 -10.56
C ASN A 66 -2.42 -61.50 -11.56
N GLU A 67 -2.74 -61.43 -12.86
CA GLU A 67 -1.96 -62.10 -13.92
C GLU A 67 -0.47 -61.69 -13.97
N TRP A 68 -0.12 -60.54 -13.40
CA TRP A 68 1.26 -60.03 -13.34
C TRP A 68 1.97 -60.45 -12.04
N GLY A 69 1.31 -61.26 -11.19
CA GLY A 69 1.83 -61.72 -9.90
C GLY A 69 3.11 -62.56 -9.96
N ASP A 70 3.45 -63.17 -11.10
CA ASP A 70 4.74 -63.87 -11.24
C ASP A 70 5.91 -62.94 -11.61
N PHE A 71 5.60 -61.74 -12.12
CA PHE A 71 6.54 -60.67 -12.45
C PHE A 71 6.77 -59.72 -11.25
N GLN A 72 5.71 -59.47 -10.47
CA GLN A 72 5.72 -58.67 -9.26
C GLN A 72 4.80 -59.30 -8.21
N THR A 73 5.34 -60.06 -7.26
CA THR A 73 4.55 -60.91 -6.35
C THR A 73 3.62 -60.14 -5.40
N HIS A 74 3.88 -58.86 -5.16
CA HIS A 74 2.97 -57.99 -4.40
C HIS A 74 1.63 -57.72 -5.13
N ARG A 75 1.51 -58.05 -6.43
CA ARG A 75 0.24 -58.04 -7.19
C ARG A 75 -0.51 -59.38 -7.12
N LYS A 76 0.13 -60.42 -6.58
CA LYS A 76 -0.41 -61.78 -6.55
C LYS A 76 -1.41 -61.92 -5.40
N VAL A 77 -2.67 -62.20 -5.71
CA VAL A 77 -3.72 -62.47 -4.72
C VAL A 77 -3.40 -63.81 -4.07
N VAL A 78 -2.84 -63.76 -2.86
CA VAL A 78 -2.45 -64.95 -2.09
C VAL A 78 -3.44 -65.29 -0.98
N GLY A 79 -4.29 -64.34 -0.56
CA GLY A 79 -5.36 -64.58 0.41
C GLY A 79 -6.72 -64.10 -0.08
N LEU A 80 -7.76 -64.85 0.28
CA LEU A 80 -9.17 -64.50 0.06
C LEU A 80 -9.92 -64.59 1.38
N ILE A 81 -10.54 -63.49 1.80
CA ILE A 81 -11.51 -63.47 2.91
C ILE A 81 -12.88 -63.14 2.32
N THR A 82 -13.89 -63.91 2.69
CA THR A 82 -15.28 -63.67 2.26
C THR A 82 -16.17 -63.41 3.46
N ILE A 83 -17.17 -62.55 3.28
CA ILE A 83 -18.12 -62.12 4.33
C ILE A 83 -19.53 -62.43 3.82
N THR A 84 -20.35 -63.12 4.61
CA THR A 84 -21.71 -63.52 4.19
C THR A 84 -22.71 -63.48 5.33
N ASP A 85 -23.95 -63.11 5.00
CA ASP A 85 -25.12 -63.23 5.86
C ASP A 85 -25.82 -64.57 5.59
N CYS A 86 -26.10 -65.35 6.64
CA CYS A 86 -26.78 -66.64 6.52
C CYS A 86 -27.59 -66.94 7.79
N PHE A 87 -28.90 -66.74 7.75
CA PHE A 87 -29.79 -66.88 8.93
C PHE A 87 -30.48 -68.26 9.02
N SER A 88 -30.17 -69.19 8.11
CA SER A 88 -30.94 -70.43 7.94
C SER A 88 -30.05 -71.59 7.48
N ALA A 89 -30.19 -72.71 8.19
CA ALA A 89 -29.49 -73.97 7.89
C ALA A 89 -29.81 -74.53 6.48
N LYS A 90 -30.92 -74.12 5.86
CA LYS A 90 -31.32 -74.55 4.50
C LYS A 90 -30.52 -73.84 3.41
N ASP A 91 -30.09 -72.60 3.67
CA ASP A 91 -29.42 -71.75 2.69
C ASP A 91 -27.89 -71.92 2.74
N TRP A 92 -27.38 -72.46 3.85
CA TRP A 92 -25.96 -72.76 4.06
C TRP A 92 -25.26 -73.46 2.87
N PRO A 93 -25.79 -74.55 2.28
CA PRO A 93 -25.13 -75.21 1.16
C PRO A 93 -24.96 -74.29 -0.07
N GLN A 94 -25.97 -73.46 -0.37
CA GLN A 94 -25.91 -72.53 -1.49
C GLN A 94 -24.93 -71.37 -1.23
N THR A 95 -24.78 -70.95 0.03
CA THR A 95 -23.80 -69.93 0.43
C THR A 95 -22.37 -70.47 0.41
N PHE A 96 -22.15 -71.71 0.84
CA PHE A 96 -20.84 -72.38 0.78
C PHE A 96 -20.37 -72.64 -0.65
N GLU A 97 -21.30 -72.97 -1.56
CA GLU A 97 -21.04 -73.11 -3.00
C GLU A 97 -20.60 -71.77 -3.63
N LYS A 98 -21.28 -70.67 -3.31
CA LYS A 98 -20.88 -69.31 -3.78
C LYS A 98 -19.48 -68.93 -3.32
N PHE A 99 -19.07 -69.35 -2.11
CA PHE A 99 -17.70 -69.19 -1.61
C PHE A 99 -16.70 -70.03 -2.43
N HIS A 100 -17.04 -71.28 -2.79
CA HIS A 100 -16.21 -72.11 -3.66
C HIS A 100 -16.00 -71.48 -5.04
N VAL A 101 -17.07 -70.96 -5.67
CA VAL A 101 -16.97 -70.26 -6.96
C VAL A 101 -16.09 -68.99 -6.88
N GLN A 102 -16.16 -68.21 -5.79
CA GLN A 102 -15.23 -67.08 -5.58
C GLN A 102 -13.78 -67.53 -5.32
N LYS A 103 -13.59 -68.69 -4.67
CA LYS A 103 -12.26 -69.27 -4.40
C LYS A 103 -11.58 -69.77 -5.69
N GLU A 104 -12.34 -70.36 -6.62
CA GLU A 104 -11.82 -70.80 -7.92
C GLU A 104 -11.28 -69.65 -8.77
N LEU A 105 -11.92 -68.47 -8.73
CA LEU A 105 -11.49 -67.27 -9.47
C LEU A 105 -10.02 -66.85 -9.19
N TYR A 106 -9.52 -67.15 -7.98
CA TYR A 106 -8.15 -66.86 -7.56
C TYR A 106 -7.29 -68.14 -7.35
N GLY A 107 -7.83 -69.33 -7.62
CA GLY A 107 -7.26 -70.62 -7.18
C GLY A 107 -5.86 -70.94 -7.70
N SER A 108 -5.41 -70.32 -8.80
CA SER A 108 -4.06 -70.46 -9.34
C SER A 108 -2.99 -69.63 -8.61
N THR A 109 -3.39 -68.66 -7.78
CA THR A 109 -2.49 -67.76 -7.05
C THR A 109 -2.64 -67.84 -5.53
N LEU A 110 -3.79 -68.33 -5.07
CA LEU A 110 -4.20 -68.40 -3.66
C LEU A 110 -3.33 -69.35 -2.82
N TYR A 111 -3.02 -68.94 -1.59
CA TYR A 111 -2.31 -69.73 -0.59
C TYR A 111 -3.29 -70.24 0.49
N ASP A 112 -4.25 -69.42 0.92
CA ASP A 112 -5.32 -69.81 1.85
C ASP A 112 -6.59 -68.96 1.67
N SER A 113 -7.73 -69.46 2.18
CA SER A 113 -9.07 -68.85 2.09
C SER A 113 -9.82 -68.89 3.41
N ARG A 114 -10.56 -67.82 3.76
CA ARG A 114 -11.50 -67.80 4.89
C ARG A 114 -12.89 -67.31 4.49
N LEU A 115 -13.92 -67.85 5.13
CA LEU A 115 -15.32 -67.44 5.04
C LEU A 115 -15.82 -67.05 6.44
N LEU A 116 -16.29 -65.81 6.59
CA LEU A 116 -16.86 -65.26 7.82
C LEU A 116 -18.39 -65.19 7.64
N VAL A 117 -19.11 -65.97 8.45
CA VAL A 117 -20.56 -66.20 8.33
C VAL A 117 -21.27 -65.55 9.50
N PHE A 118 -22.22 -64.66 9.21
CA PHE A 118 -22.98 -63.93 10.22
C PHE A 118 -24.43 -64.42 10.28
N GLY A 119 -24.95 -64.58 11.49
CA GLY A 119 -26.36 -64.93 11.75
C GLY A 119 -26.71 -66.41 11.86
N LEU A 120 -25.78 -67.34 11.54
CA LEU A 120 -26.05 -68.78 11.61
C LEU A 120 -25.74 -69.36 13.00
N GLN A 121 -26.66 -70.15 13.55
CA GLN A 121 -26.54 -70.78 14.87
C GLN A 121 -27.05 -72.24 14.83
N GLY A 122 -26.67 -73.04 15.83
CA GLY A 122 -26.99 -74.47 15.92
C GLY A 122 -25.94 -75.39 15.29
N GLU A 123 -26.27 -76.69 15.15
CA GLU A 123 -25.31 -77.78 14.84
C GLU A 123 -24.36 -77.52 13.65
N ILE A 124 -24.81 -76.81 12.60
CA ILE A 124 -23.98 -76.49 11.43
C ILE A 124 -22.84 -75.53 11.78
N ALA A 125 -23.07 -74.61 12.72
CA ALA A 125 -22.10 -73.61 13.17
C ALA A 125 -21.13 -74.17 14.23
N GLU A 126 -21.52 -75.23 14.95
CA GLU A 126 -20.69 -75.91 15.96
C GLU A 126 -19.70 -76.92 15.33
N GLN A 127 -19.87 -77.29 14.06
CA GLN A 127 -18.94 -78.16 13.35
C GLN A 127 -17.57 -77.47 13.16
N PRO A 128 -16.45 -78.07 13.63
CA PRO A 128 -15.13 -77.47 13.49
C PRO A 128 -14.69 -77.46 12.02
N ARG A 129 -14.50 -76.26 11.47
CA ARG A 129 -13.95 -76.00 10.14
C ARG A 129 -12.79 -75.01 10.25
N THR A 130 -11.77 -75.19 9.43
CA THR A 130 -10.56 -74.34 9.43
C THR A 130 -10.69 -73.15 8.49
N ASP A 131 -11.48 -73.29 7.43
CA ASP A 131 -11.76 -72.29 6.40
C ASP A 131 -13.01 -71.45 6.68
N VAL A 132 -13.87 -71.85 7.61
CA VAL A 132 -15.13 -71.14 7.95
C VAL A 132 -15.14 -70.72 9.43
N ALA A 133 -15.55 -69.48 9.71
CA ALA A 133 -15.85 -68.99 11.05
C ALA A 133 -17.28 -68.45 11.12
N PHE A 134 -18.05 -68.91 12.11
CA PHE A 134 -19.43 -68.49 12.35
C PHE A 134 -19.53 -67.46 13.48
N TYR A 135 -20.42 -66.49 13.33
CA TYR A 135 -20.66 -65.41 14.29
C TYR A 135 -22.17 -65.19 14.50
N PRO A 136 -22.64 -65.10 15.77
CA PRO A 136 -24.05 -64.82 16.06
C PRO A 136 -24.55 -63.49 15.46
N SER A 137 -23.72 -62.45 15.39
CA SER A 137 -24.07 -61.17 14.75
C SER A 137 -22.84 -60.29 14.44
N TYR A 138 -23.06 -59.16 13.77
CA TYR A 138 -22.04 -58.11 13.54
C TYR A 138 -21.62 -57.35 14.81
N GLU A 139 -22.38 -57.48 15.91
CA GLU A 139 -21.97 -57.06 17.25
C GLU A 139 -21.12 -58.15 17.92
N ASP A 140 -21.67 -59.36 18.01
CA ASP A 140 -21.06 -60.51 18.68
C ASP A 140 -20.11 -61.27 17.77
N CYS A 141 -18.94 -60.67 17.55
CA CYS A 141 -17.86 -61.24 16.74
C CYS A 141 -16.48 -60.82 17.27
N ALA A 142 -16.26 -60.92 18.59
CA ALA A 142 -15.05 -60.46 19.28
C ALA A 142 -13.75 -61.17 18.86
N THR A 143 -13.82 -62.34 18.18
CA THR A 143 -12.64 -63.12 17.78
C THR A 143 -12.16 -62.87 16.34
N VAL A 144 -12.78 -61.94 15.59
CA VAL A 144 -12.46 -61.69 14.16
C VAL A 144 -10.97 -61.40 13.96
N GLU A 145 -10.40 -60.47 14.72
CA GLU A 145 -8.99 -60.07 14.60
C GLU A 145 -8.05 -61.28 14.79
N LYS A 146 -8.29 -62.08 15.82
CA LYS A 146 -7.54 -63.32 16.06
C LYS A 146 -7.69 -64.33 14.92
N ARG A 147 -8.88 -64.48 14.33
CA ARG A 147 -9.07 -65.33 13.13
C ARG A 147 -8.32 -64.82 11.91
N ILE A 148 -8.04 -63.51 11.83
CA ILE A 148 -7.18 -62.93 10.80
C ILE A 148 -5.70 -63.13 11.14
N GLU A 149 -5.28 -63.07 12.41
CA GLU A 149 -3.93 -63.47 12.86
C GLU A 149 -3.66 -64.95 12.51
N ASP A 150 -4.55 -65.88 12.89
CA ASP A 150 -4.50 -67.31 12.56
C ASP A 150 -4.36 -67.55 11.03
N PHE A 151 -4.98 -66.68 10.21
CA PHE A 151 -4.95 -66.73 8.74
C PHE A 151 -3.68 -66.14 8.13
N ILE A 152 -3.10 -65.09 8.73
CA ILE A 152 -1.81 -64.58 8.26
C ILE A 152 -0.68 -65.58 8.58
N GLU A 153 -0.77 -66.28 9.72
CA GLU A 153 0.17 -67.36 10.06
C GLU A 153 0.11 -68.52 9.04
N SER A 154 -1.07 -68.90 8.52
CA SER A 154 -1.16 -69.91 7.46
C SER A 154 -0.66 -69.42 6.10
N LEU A 155 -0.97 -68.17 5.71
CA LEU A 155 -0.39 -67.54 4.51
C LEU A 155 1.15 -67.52 4.57
N PHE A 156 1.72 -67.29 5.76
CA PHE A 156 3.16 -67.28 5.99
C PHE A 156 3.81 -68.65 5.78
N ILE A 157 3.23 -69.73 6.33
CA ILE A 157 3.76 -71.09 6.17
C ILE A 157 3.86 -71.46 4.69
N VAL A 158 2.84 -71.12 3.89
CA VAL A 158 2.82 -71.36 2.45
C VAL A 158 3.82 -70.47 1.69
N LEU A 159 4.01 -69.22 2.12
CA LEU A 159 5.03 -68.31 1.58
C LEU A 159 6.44 -68.85 1.82
N GLU A 160 6.76 -69.25 3.04
CA GLU A 160 8.09 -69.75 3.44
C GLU A 160 8.43 -71.05 2.68
N SER A 161 7.49 -71.98 2.55
CA SER A 161 7.66 -73.18 1.70
C SER A 161 8.02 -72.79 0.26
N LYS A 162 7.17 -71.98 -0.40
CA LYS A 162 7.39 -71.59 -1.80
C LYS A 162 8.66 -70.78 -2.03
N ARG A 163 9.13 -70.04 -1.00
CA ARG A 163 10.41 -69.33 -1.00
C ARG A 163 11.58 -70.31 -0.94
N LEU A 164 11.54 -71.27 -0.01
CA LEU A 164 12.55 -72.32 0.12
C LEU A 164 12.64 -73.17 -1.15
N ASP A 165 11.51 -73.72 -1.62
CA ASP A 165 11.42 -74.55 -2.83
C ASP A 165 12.17 -73.92 -4.03
N ARG A 166 11.97 -72.61 -4.25
CA ARG A 166 12.56 -71.84 -5.36
C ARG A 166 13.99 -71.35 -5.08
N ALA A 167 14.40 -71.24 -3.81
CA ALA A 167 15.74 -70.82 -3.42
C ALA A 167 16.74 -71.98 -3.41
N THR A 168 16.29 -73.19 -3.03
CA THR A 168 17.13 -74.40 -2.92
C THR A 168 17.12 -75.27 -4.17
N ASP A 169 16.55 -74.81 -5.29
CA ASP A 169 16.44 -75.58 -6.53
C ASP A 169 17.82 -75.86 -7.17
N LYS A 170 18.43 -76.94 -6.69
CA LYS A 170 19.61 -77.63 -7.21
C LYS A 170 19.21 -78.94 -7.92
N SER A 171 17.92 -79.10 -8.27
CA SER A 171 17.44 -80.28 -8.97
C SER A 171 18.02 -80.37 -10.38
N GLY A 172 17.90 -81.53 -11.01
CA GLY A 172 18.30 -81.71 -12.42
C GLY A 172 17.34 -81.10 -13.43
N ASP A 173 16.24 -80.49 -12.98
CA ASP A 173 15.15 -80.02 -13.84
C ASP A 173 15.44 -78.67 -14.51
N LYS A 174 14.73 -78.42 -15.61
CA LYS A 174 14.80 -77.15 -16.33
C LYS A 174 14.03 -76.08 -15.56
N ILE A 175 14.77 -75.20 -14.86
CA ILE A 175 14.23 -74.01 -14.14
C ILE A 175 13.12 -73.34 -14.99
N PRO A 176 11.89 -73.22 -14.47
CA PRO A 176 10.76 -72.76 -15.26
C PRO A 176 10.89 -71.29 -15.66
N LEU A 177 10.61 -70.99 -16.93
CA LEU A 177 10.58 -69.62 -17.43
C LEU A 177 9.31 -68.91 -16.93
N LEU A 178 9.49 -67.96 -16.01
CA LEU A 178 8.44 -67.01 -15.64
C LEU A 178 8.22 -66.00 -16.77
N CYS A 179 6.96 -65.68 -17.09
CA CYS A 179 6.57 -64.80 -18.20
C CYS A 179 5.49 -63.80 -17.77
N VAL A 180 5.51 -62.58 -18.29
CA VAL A 180 4.36 -61.67 -18.20
C VAL A 180 3.23 -62.11 -19.16
N PRO A 181 1.97 -61.68 -18.99
CA PRO A 181 0.85 -62.19 -19.78
C PRO A 181 0.98 -62.06 -21.30
N PHE A 182 1.64 -61.00 -21.81
CA PHE A 182 1.85 -60.84 -23.25
C PHE A 182 3.00 -61.70 -23.80
N GLU A 183 4.05 -61.98 -23.01
CA GLU A 183 5.21 -62.80 -23.42
C GLU A 183 4.83 -64.26 -23.72
N LYS A 184 3.68 -64.74 -23.24
CA LYS A 184 3.24 -66.14 -23.38
C LYS A 184 3.17 -66.65 -24.83
N LYS A 185 3.13 -65.75 -25.82
CA LYS A 185 3.13 -66.08 -27.26
C LYS A 185 4.51 -65.96 -27.92
N ASP A 186 5.44 -65.20 -27.34
CA ASP A 186 6.70 -64.80 -27.97
C ASP A 186 7.81 -65.87 -27.83
N PHE A 187 7.59 -66.89 -27.00
CA PHE A 187 8.56 -67.96 -26.72
C PHE A 187 8.24 -69.32 -27.37
N VAL A 188 7.25 -69.38 -28.28
CA VAL A 188 6.93 -70.61 -29.02
C VAL A 188 8.07 -70.94 -29.99
N GLY A 189 8.66 -72.14 -29.84
CA GLY A 189 9.74 -72.62 -30.71
C GLY A 189 11.16 -72.15 -30.33
N LEU A 190 11.37 -71.57 -29.14
CA LEU A 190 12.70 -71.15 -28.69
C LEU A 190 13.60 -72.33 -28.28
N ASP A 191 14.92 -72.22 -28.51
CA ASP A 191 15.91 -73.17 -27.99
C ASP A 191 16.06 -73.04 -26.46
N THR A 192 15.36 -73.95 -25.76
CA THR A 192 15.38 -74.08 -24.28
C THR A 192 16.72 -74.57 -23.72
N ASP A 193 17.61 -75.11 -24.55
CA ASP A 193 18.88 -75.66 -24.12
C ASP A 193 20.06 -74.69 -24.27
N SER A 194 19.88 -73.61 -25.04
CA SER A 194 20.82 -72.51 -25.16
C SER A 194 21.26 -71.93 -23.80
N ARG A 195 22.55 -71.57 -23.70
CA ARG A 195 23.13 -70.89 -22.52
C ARG A 195 22.40 -69.57 -22.21
N HIS A 196 21.90 -68.89 -23.24
CA HIS A 196 21.17 -67.62 -23.13
C HIS A 196 19.78 -67.82 -22.50
N TYR A 197 19.03 -68.85 -22.92
CA TYR A 197 17.73 -69.19 -22.31
C TYR A 197 17.89 -69.63 -20.85
N LYS A 198 18.88 -70.49 -20.56
CA LYS A 198 19.16 -70.96 -19.19
C LYS A 198 19.54 -69.80 -18.26
N LYS A 199 20.39 -68.87 -18.71
CA LYS A 199 20.76 -67.67 -17.95
C LYS A 199 19.59 -66.68 -17.76
N ARG A 200 18.67 -66.58 -18.74
CA ARG A 200 17.39 -65.85 -18.59
C ARG A 200 16.52 -66.46 -17.48
N CYS A 201 16.29 -67.77 -17.50
CA CYS A 201 15.46 -68.45 -16.51
C CYS A 201 16.04 -68.28 -15.09
N GLN A 202 17.35 -68.42 -14.94
CA GLN A 202 18.06 -68.14 -13.69
C GLN A 202 17.86 -66.70 -13.21
N GLY A 203 18.00 -65.70 -14.10
CA GLY A 203 17.78 -64.30 -13.75
C GLY A 203 16.35 -63.99 -13.31
N ARG A 204 15.35 -64.48 -14.05
CA ARG A 204 13.92 -64.29 -13.71
C ARG A 204 13.56 -64.99 -12.39
N MET A 205 14.07 -66.21 -12.16
CA MET A 205 13.86 -66.91 -10.89
C MET A 205 14.56 -66.22 -9.72
N ARG A 206 15.81 -65.74 -9.88
CA ARG A 206 16.52 -64.99 -8.83
C ARG A 206 15.77 -63.71 -8.44
N LYS A 207 15.18 -63.00 -9.41
CA LYS A 207 14.30 -61.85 -9.16
C LYS A 207 13.10 -62.25 -8.29
N HIS A 208 12.39 -63.30 -8.70
CA HIS A 208 11.18 -63.77 -8.02
C HIS A 208 11.47 -64.30 -6.60
N VAL A 209 12.61 -64.96 -6.37
CA VAL A 209 13.05 -65.33 -5.01
C VAL A 209 13.39 -64.08 -4.19
N GLY A 210 13.96 -63.04 -4.78
CA GLY A 210 14.14 -61.73 -4.15
C GLY A 210 12.82 -61.14 -3.65
N ASP A 211 11.77 -61.14 -4.49
CA ASP A 211 10.43 -60.70 -4.09
C ASP A 211 9.86 -61.53 -2.92
N LEU A 212 9.98 -62.86 -2.97
CA LEU A 212 9.49 -63.74 -1.91
C LEU A 212 10.27 -63.57 -0.60
N CYS A 213 11.58 -63.33 -0.65
CA CYS A 213 12.39 -62.99 0.51
C CYS A 213 11.94 -61.63 1.11
N LEU A 214 11.65 -60.63 0.28
CA LEU A 214 11.18 -59.33 0.74
C LEU A 214 9.80 -59.42 1.42
N GLN A 215 8.85 -60.16 0.82
CA GLN A 215 7.53 -60.42 1.42
C GLN A 215 7.61 -61.28 2.71
N ALA A 216 8.62 -62.14 2.85
CA ALA A 216 8.87 -62.95 4.04
C ALA A 216 9.68 -62.20 5.13
N GLY A 217 9.88 -60.88 5.00
CA GLY A 217 10.64 -60.05 5.96
C GLY A 217 12.16 -60.25 5.94
N MET A 218 12.69 -60.95 4.93
CA MET A 218 14.12 -61.28 4.78
C MET A 218 14.83 -60.24 3.90
N LEU A 219 14.86 -59.00 4.38
CA LEU A 219 15.31 -57.83 3.61
C LEU A 219 16.72 -57.97 3.03
N GLN A 220 17.68 -58.47 3.83
CA GLN A 220 19.08 -58.62 3.39
C GLN A 220 19.25 -59.67 2.27
N ASP A 221 18.56 -60.80 2.38
CA ASP A 221 18.57 -61.83 1.33
C ASP A 221 17.91 -61.31 0.04
N SER A 222 16.84 -60.50 0.16
CA SER A 222 16.20 -59.89 -1.02
C SER A 222 17.18 -59.02 -1.82
N LEU A 223 17.99 -58.19 -1.15
CA LEU A 223 19.01 -57.36 -1.81
C LEU A 223 20.04 -58.21 -2.57
N VAL A 224 20.54 -59.30 -1.97
CA VAL A 224 21.46 -60.25 -2.64
C VAL A 224 20.80 -60.85 -3.88
N HIS A 225 19.57 -61.36 -3.74
CA HIS A 225 18.84 -61.98 -4.84
C HIS A 225 18.54 -61.01 -5.98
N TYR A 226 18.25 -59.74 -5.70
CA TYR A 226 18.07 -58.71 -6.72
C TYR A 226 19.36 -58.34 -7.45
N HIS A 227 20.50 -58.21 -6.76
CA HIS A 227 21.79 -57.97 -7.43
C HIS A 227 22.16 -59.11 -8.38
N MET A 228 22.04 -60.37 -7.93
CA MET A 228 22.24 -61.53 -8.80
C MET A 228 21.32 -61.51 -10.03
N ALA A 229 20.03 -61.17 -9.84
CA ALA A 229 19.07 -61.06 -10.92
C ALA A 229 19.46 -59.96 -11.93
N VAL A 230 19.88 -58.79 -11.46
CA VAL A 230 20.36 -57.67 -12.28
C VAL A 230 21.56 -58.10 -13.15
N GLU A 231 22.55 -58.79 -12.58
CA GLU A 231 23.71 -59.31 -13.34
C GLU A 231 23.29 -60.33 -14.41
N PHE A 232 22.46 -61.32 -14.03
CA PHE A 232 21.98 -62.33 -14.97
C PHE A 232 21.19 -61.68 -16.12
N LEU A 233 20.19 -60.86 -15.82
CA LEU A 233 19.23 -60.29 -16.78
C LEU A 233 19.87 -59.24 -17.69
N ARG A 234 20.75 -58.37 -17.17
CA ARG A 234 21.50 -57.39 -17.97
C ARG A 234 22.38 -58.10 -19.01
N SER A 235 23.01 -59.22 -18.65
CA SER A 235 23.87 -59.98 -19.55
C SER A 235 23.15 -60.79 -20.64
N VAL A 236 21.81 -60.87 -20.61
CA VAL A 236 20.96 -61.50 -21.65
C VAL A 236 19.97 -60.51 -22.28
N ASN A 237 20.20 -59.21 -22.08
CA ASN A 237 19.37 -58.09 -22.58
C ASN A 237 17.86 -58.25 -22.29
N ASP A 238 17.50 -58.87 -21.16
CA ASP A 238 16.10 -59.06 -20.75
C ASP A 238 15.61 -57.82 -20.00
N PHE A 239 15.44 -56.73 -20.74
CA PHE A 239 15.22 -55.40 -20.17
C PHE A 239 13.94 -55.33 -19.30
N LEU A 240 12.86 -55.99 -19.69
CA LEU A 240 11.61 -55.97 -18.92
C LEU A 240 11.81 -56.51 -17.50
N TRP A 241 12.47 -57.66 -17.37
CA TRP A 241 12.74 -58.29 -16.08
C TRP A 241 13.91 -57.64 -15.34
N LEU A 242 14.90 -57.09 -16.05
CA LEU A 242 15.94 -56.24 -15.47
C LEU A 242 15.33 -55.01 -14.78
N GLY A 243 14.38 -54.33 -15.43
CA GLY A 243 13.64 -53.21 -14.84
C GLY A 243 12.93 -53.60 -13.54
N ALA A 244 12.30 -54.78 -13.51
CA ALA A 244 11.63 -55.28 -12.31
C ALA A 244 12.61 -55.73 -11.20
N ALA A 245 13.81 -56.22 -11.54
CA ALA A 245 14.86 -56.51 -10.57
C ALA A 245 15.45 -55.22 -9.96
N LEU A 246 15.62 -54.18 -10.78
CA LEU A 246 16.03 -52.84 -10.34
C LEU A 246 14.94 -52.18 -9.47
N GLU A 247 13.67 -52.26 -9.84
CA GLU A 247 12.56 -51.72 -9.03
C GLU A 247 12.46 -52.44 -7.66
N GLY A 248 12.66 -53.76 -7.63
CA GLY A 248 12.73 -54.54 -6.39
C GLY A 248 13.91 -54.13 -5.51
N LEU A 249 15.11 -53.99 -6.10
CA LEU A 249 16.31 -53.51 -5.41
C LEU A 249 16.13 -52.10 -4.83
N CYS A 250 15.54 -51.19 -5.59
CA CYS A 250 15.15 -49.86 -5.12
C CYS A 250 14.15 -49.95 -3.97
N SER A 251 13.13 -50.79 -4.08
CA SER A 251 12.07 -50.90 -3.08
C SER A 251 12.58 -51.45 -1.75
N ALA A 252 13.41 -52.51 -1.79
CA ALA A 252 14.12 -53.02 -0.62
C ALA A 252 15.06 -51.96 0.00
N SER A 253 15.80 -51.22 -0.82
CA SER A 253 16.68 -50.14 -0.32
C SER A 253 15.89 -48.96 0.29
N VAL A 254 14.69 -48.66 -0.24
CA VAL A 254 13.79 -47.65 0.31
C VAL A 254 13.21 -48.11 1.66
N ILE A 255 12.81 -49.38 1.78
CA ILE A 255 12.34 -49.96 3.05
C ILE A 255 13.45 -49.90 4.12
N TYR A 256 14.72 -50.06 3.73
CA TYR A 256 15.86 -49.93 4.63
C TYR A 256 16.10 -48.48 5.11
N HIS A 257 16.18 -47.51 4.20
CA HIS A 257 16.50 -46.11 4.53
C HIS A 257 15.32 -45.31 5.10
N TYR A 258 14.08 -45.67 4.73
CA TYR A 258 12.87 -44.91 5.04
C TYR A 258 11.80 -45.79 5.72
N PRO A 259 12.06 -46.36 6.92
CA PRO A 259 11.12 -47.25 7.62
C PRO A 259 9.79 -46.58 8.03
N GLY A 260 9.68 -45.24 7.94
CA GLY A 260 8.42 -44.51 8.08
C GLY A 260 7.51 -44.55 6.84
N GLY A 261 7.99 -45.07 5.70
CA GLY A 261 7.25 -45.26 4.46
C GLY A 261 7.11 -44.02 3.56
N THR A 262 6.91 -44.26 2.26
CA THR A 262 6.86 -43.25 1.19
C THR A 262 5.47 -42.70 0.88
N GLY A 263 4.41 -43.19 1.52
CA GLY A 263 3.00 -42.86 1.21
C GLY A 263 2.52 -41.44 1.58
N GLY A 264 3.32 -40.62 2.28
CA GLY A 264 2.91 -39.28 2.73
C GLY A 264 1.76 -39.28 3.74
N LYS A 265 1.24 -38.10 4.12
CA LYS A 265 0.21 -37.99 5.20
C LYS A 265 -1.13 -38.66 4.89
N ALA A 266 -1.48 -38.85 3.61
CA ALA A 266 -2.71 -39.51 3.17
C ALA A 266 -2.55 -41.01 2.93
N GLY A 267 -1.40 -41.45 2.39
CA GLY A 267 -1.05 -42.86 2.25
C GLY A 267 -0.55 -43.50 3.55
N ALA A 268 -0.25 -42.69 4.57
CA ALA A 268 0.01 -43.13 5.94
C ALA A 268 -1.24 -43.78 6.57
N ARG A 269 -1.48 -45.04 6.21
CA ARG A 269 -2.10 -46.01 7.12
C ARG A 269 -1.36 -45.88 8.44
N ARG A 270 -2.04 -45.36 9.47
CA ARG A 270 -1.43 -45.22 10.79
C ARG A 270 -1.07 -46.61 11.31
N PHE A 271 0.22 -46.92 11.36
CA PHE A 271 0.77 -48.06 12.10
C PHE A 271 0.63 -47.83 13.61
N GLN A 272 -0.61 -47.69 14.10
CA GLN A 272 -0.96 -47.53 15.50
C GLN A 272 -1.02 -48.89 16.19
N GLY A 273 0.16 -49.44 16.48
CA GLY A 273 0.33 -50.66 17.27
C GLY A 273 1.66 -50.65 18.00
N SER A 274 1.62 -50.34 19.30
CA SER A 274 2.71 -50.44 20.30
C SER A 274 4.13 -50.02 19.89
N SER A 275 4.64 -48.95 20.51
CA SER A 275 6.07 -48.64 20.51
C SER A 275 6.87 -49.76 21.21
N LEU A 276 7.55 -50.61 20.45
CA LEU A 276 8.55 -51.54 20.96
C LEU A 276 9.89 -50.80 21.20
N PRO A 277 10.64 -51.09 22.28
CA PRO A 277 11.97 -50.50 22.50
C PRO A 277 12.98 -50.89 21.41
N ALA A 278 13.83 -49.96 21.02
CA ALA A 278 14.80 -50.13 19.92
C ALA A 278 15.90 -51.20 20.18
N GLU A 279 16.01 -51.72 21.40
CA GLU A 279 17.04 -52.68 21.80
C GLU A 279 16.74 -54.14 21.41
N ALA A 280 15.49 -54.47 21.05
CA ALA A 280 15.06 -55.85 20.81
C ALA A 280 15.64 -56.49 19.53
N ALA A 281 16.05 -55.67 18.56
CA ALA A 281 16.42 -56.10 17.21
C ALA A 281 17.84 -56.71 17.07
N ASN A 282 18.61 -56.78 18.16
CA ASN A 282 20.07 -57.02 18.08
C ASN A 282 20.53 -58.42 18.58
N ARG A 283 19.63 -59.43 18.57
CA ARG A 283 19.95 -60.80 19.05
C ARG A 283 19.29 -61.94 18.23
N HIS A 284 19.71 -62.11 16.98
CA HIS A 284 19.50 -63.38 16.26
C HIS A 284 20.71 -64.29 16.39
N ARG A 285 20.45 -65.57 16.71
CA ARG A 285 21.45 -66.61 16.90
C ARG A 285 21.70 -67.33 15.56
N PRO A 286 22.95 -67.55 15.11
CA PRO A 286 23.21 -68.34 13.91
C PRO A 286 22.82 -69.80 14.16
N GLY A 287 22.08 -70.42 13.24
CA GLY A 287 21.44 -71.71 13.52
C GLY A 287 20.68 -72.39 12.37
N ALA A 288 21.10 -72.21 11.11
CA ALA A 288 20.65 -73.03 9.98
C ALA A 288 21.76 -73.14 8.93
N GLN A 289 21.96 -74.35 8.40
CA GLN A 289 23.03 -74.78 7.49
C GLN A 289 23.48 -73.76 6.43
N GLU A 290 24.77 -73.44 6.37
CA GLU A 290 25.36 -72.81 5.18
C GLU A 290 25.30 -73.78 3.99
N VAL A 291 24.82 -73.29 2.84
CA VAL A 291 24.88 -74.01 1.56
C VAL A 291 25.96 -73.36 0.70
N LEU A 292 27.17 -73.93 0.71
CA LEU A 292 28.30 -73.40 -0.06
C LEU A 292 27.97 -73.29 -1.57
N ILE A 293 28.46 -72.19 -2.15
CA ILE A 293 28.69 -72.00 -3.59
C ILE A 293 30.00 -71.22 -3.72
N ASP A 294 31.00 -71.79 -4.39
CA ASP A 294 32.32 -71.15 -4.57
C ASP A 294 32.27 -69.90 -5.45
N PRO A 295 32.73 -68.72 -4.97
CA PRO A 295 32.84 -67.51 -5.77
C PRO A 295 34.17 -67.46 -6.54
N GLY A 296 34.25 -68.24 -7.62
CA GLY A 296 35.42 -68.23 -8.50
C GLY A 296 35.62 -66.89 -9.23
N ALA A 297 36.64 -66.13 -8.82
CA ALA A 297 37.17 -64.92 -9.47
C ALA A 297 36.33 -63.62 -9.39
N LEU A 298 36.35 -62.96 -8.23
CA LEU A 298 36.47 -61.50 -8.15
C LEU A 298 37.87 -61.18 -7.60
N SER A 299 38.68 -60.44 -8.36
CA SER A 299 40.11 -60.24 -8.08
C SER A 299 40.43 -58.78 -7.74
N THR A 300 41.28 -58.58 -6.73
CA THR A 300 41.83 -57.28 -6.25
C THR A 300 40.78 -56.34 -5.62
N ASN A 301 40.98 -55.70 -4.46
CA ASN A 301 42.15 -55.61 -3.58
C ASN A 301 41.77 -55.66 -2.08
N GLY A 302 42.69 -56.19 -1.26
CA GLY A 302 42.91 -55.93 0.16
C GLY A 302 41.73 -55.77 1.14
N ILE A 303 41.55 -56.75 2.04
CA ILE A 303 40.82 -56.58 3.31
C ILE A 303 41.73 -57.02 4.46
N ASN A 304 41.82 -56.20 5.51
CA ASN A 304 42.55 -56.48 6.76
C ASN A 304 41.58 -57.14 7.77
N PRO A 305 41.98 -58.15 8.58
CA PRO A 305 41.04 -59.07 9.22
C PRO A 305 40.44 -58.61 10.58
N ASP A 306 40.37 -57.31 10.87
CA ASP A 306 39.93 -56.75 12.17
C ASP A 306 38.88 -55.63 12.02
N THR A 307 37.70 -55.93 11.47
CA THR A 307 36.51 -55.03 11.55
C THR A 307 35.17 -55.75 11.34
N SER A 308 35.04 -56.97 11.89
CA SER A 308 33.95 -57.90 11.61
C SER A 308 32.80 -57.83 12.63
N THR A 309 31.73 -57.08 12.32
CA THR A 309 30.34 -57.46 12.69
C THR A 309 29.27 -56.63 11.97
N GLU A 310 29.42 -55.31 11.87
CA GLU A 310 28.37 -54.42 11.32
C GLU A 310 28.58 -54.06 9.84
N ILE A 311 29.82 -53.73 9.44
CA ILE A 311 30.19 -53.24 8.09
C ILE A 311 29.84 -54.23 6.96
N GLY A 312 29.61 -55.51 7.28
CA GLY A 312 29.19 -56.52 6.30
C GLY A 312 27.75 -56.37 5.79
N ARG A 313 26.82 -55.82 6.59
CA ARG A 313 25.37 -55.85 6.30
C ARG A 313 24.86 -54.69 5.45
N ALA A 314 25.63 -53.59 5.35
CA ALA A 314 25.22 -52.43 4.56
C ALA A 314 25.56 -52.54 3.06
N LYS A 315 26.52 -53.41 2.67
CA LYS A 315 27.17 -53.41 1.35
C LYS A 315 26.25 -53.66 0.14
N ASN A 316 25.08 -54.26 0.35
CA ASN A 316 24.15 -54.62 -0.73
C ASN A 316 22.98 -53.64 -0.86
N CYS A 317 22.82 -52.68 0.06
CA CYS A 317 21.80 -51.64 -0.05
C CYS A 317 22.29 -50.51 -0.97
N LEU A 318 21.42 -49.99 -1.82
CA LEU A 318 21.70 -48.77 -2.59
C LEU A 318 21.80 -47.56 -1.67
N SER A 319 22.59 -46.53 -2.03
CA SER A 319 22.50 -45.22 -1.36
C SER A 319 21.19 -44.50 -1.72
N PRO A 320 20.77 -43.47 -0.94
CA PRO A 320 19.64 -42.60 -1.31
C PRO A 320 19.73 -42.05 -2.74
N GLU A 321 20.94 -41.74 -3.20
CA GLU A 321 21.25 -41.22 -4.52
C GLU A 321 21.11 -42.32 -5.59
N ASP A 322 21.76 -43.48 -5.37
CA ASP A 322 21.71 -44.64 -6.27
C ASP A 322 20.27 -45.14 -6.52
N ILE A 323 19.40 -45.10 -5.50
CA ILE A 323 17.99 -45.49 -5.62
C ILE A 323 17.32 -44.71 -6.76
N ILE A 324 17.62 -43.42 -6.91
CA ILE A 324 17.04 -42.57 -7.96
C ILE A 324 17.63 -42.93 -9.32
N GLU A 325 18.93 -43.19 -9.41
CA GLU A 325 19.54 -43.68 -10.66
C GLU A 325 18.97 -45.03 -11.09
N LYS A 326 18.76 -45.96 -10.15
CA LYS A 326 18.21 -47.29 -10.47
C LYS A 326 16.72 -47.25 -10.78
N TYR A 327 15.96 -46.29 -10.25
CA TYR A 327 14.65 -45.96 -10.78
C TYR A 327 14.72 -45.41 -12.22
N LYS A 328 15.63 -44.48 -12.54
CA LYS A 328 15.83 -43.98 -13.93
C LYS A 328 16.20 -45.14 -14.89
N GLU A 329 17.06 -46.06 -14.46
CA GLU A 329 17.44 -47.28 -15.21
C GLU A 329 16.24 -48.23 -15.40
N ALA A 330 15.42 -48.46 -14.36
CA ALA A 330 14.24 -49.32 -14.41
C ALA A 330 13.15 -48.77 -15.33
N ILE A 331 12.82 -47.49 -15.22
CA ILE A 331 11.82 -46.79 -16.05
C ILE A 331 12.25 -46.79 -17.53
N SER A 332 13.54 -46.51 -17.80
CA SER A 332 14.12 -46.62 -19.15
C SER A 332 14.07 -48.06 -19.71
N CYS A 333 14.12 -49.08 -18.85
CA CYS A 333 13.92 -50.46 -19.27
C CYS A 333 12.44 -50.80 -19.56
N TYR A 334 11.49 -50.23 -18.81
CA TYR A 334 10.05 -50.42 -19.03
C TYR A 334 9.54 -49.71 -20.29
N GLY A 335 9.96 -48.46 -20.55
CA GLY A 335 9.55 -47.68 -21.73
C GLY A 335 9.92 -48.30 -23.09
N LYS A 336 10.80 -49.32 -23.11
CA LYS A 336 11.08 -50.14 -24.30
C LYS A 336 9.90 -51.02 -24.73
N TYR A 337 8.90 -51.23 -23.87
CA TYR A 337 7.80 -52.17 -24.10
C TYR A 337 6.44 -51.45 -24.08
N LYS A 338 5.79 -51.35 -25.25
CA LYS A 338 4.45 -50.73 -25.42
C LYS A 338 3.34 -51.30 -24.53
N ASN A 339 3.56 -52.47 -23.92
CA ASN A 339 2.61 -53.14 -23.02
C ASN A 339 2.94 -52.96 -21.53
N ALA A 340 4.01 -52.24 -21.18
CA ALA A 340 4.50 -52.04 -19.82
C ALA A 340 4.26 -50.63 -19.26
N GLY A 341 3.63 -49.72 -20.01
CA GLY A 341 3.43 -48.32 -19.61
C GLY A 341 2.70 -48.11 -18.27
N VAL A 342 1.89 -49.08 -17.82
CA VAL A 342 1.29 -49.05 -16.48
C VAL A 342 2.37 -49.22 -15.40
N ILE A 343 3.27 -50.19 -15.56
CA ILE A 343 4.41 -50.43 -14.66
C ILE A 343 5.39 -49.24 -14.70
N GLU A 344 5.66 -48.71 -15.90
CA GLU A 344 6.49 -47.52 -16.11
C GLU A 344 5.96 -46.32 -15.31
N LEU A 345 4.65 -46.05 -15.39
CA LEU A 345 4.02 -44.96 -14.65
C LEU A 345 4.03 -45.20 -13.14
N GLU A 346 3.73 -46.42 -12.68
CA GLU A 346 3.80 -46.75 -11.25
C GLU A 346 5.23 -46.67 -10.70
N ALA A 347 6.25 -47.00 -11.48
CA ALA A 347 7.65 -46.83 -11.11
C ALA A 347 8.04 -45.34 -11.02
N CYS A 348 7.57 -44.50 -11.95
CA CYS A 348 7.69 -43.04 -11.85
C CYS A 348 7.03 -42.50 -10.57
N VAL A 349 5.82 -42.96 -10.22
CA VAL A 349 5.12 -42.53 -8.98
C VAL A 349 5.90 -42.94 -7.73
N LYS A 350 6.48 -44.14 -7.67
CA LYS A 350 7.36 -44.55 -6.55
C LYS A 350 8.60 -43.66 -6.46
N ALA A 351 9.29 -43.42 -7.57
CA ALA A 351 10.47 -42.54 -7.61
C ALA A 351 10.16 -41.12 -7.12
N VAL A 352 9.03 -40.54 -7.54
CA VAL A 352 8.57 -39.22 -7.07
C VAL A 352 8.31 -39.20 -5.56
N ARG A 353 7.70 -40.25 -5.00
CA ARG A 353 7.46 -40.34 -3.54
C ARG A 353 8.77 -40.46 -2.74
N VAL A 354 9.78 -41.16 -3.25
CA VAL A 354 11.13 -41.17 -2.65
C VAL A 354 11.79 -39.79 -2.72
N LEU A 355 11.75 -39.13 -3.88
CA LEU A 355 12.31 -37.78 -4.06
C LEU A 355 11.64 -36.72 -3.17
N ALA A 356 10.35 -36.86 -2.89
CA ALA A 356 9.63 -36.00 -1.96
C ALA A 356 10.19 -36.09 -0.53
N ILE A 357 10.48 -37.30 -0.04
CA ILE A 357 11.11 -37.51 1.28
C ILE A 357 12.57 -37.04 1.29
N GLN A 358 13.29 -37.22 0.18
CA GLN A 358 14.62 -36.62 -0.02
C GLN A 358 14.59 -35.10 -0.22
N LYS A 359 13.40 -34.46 -0.25
CA LYS A 359 13.19 -33.03 -0.50
C LYS A 359 13.74 -32.53 -1.86
N ARG A 360 13.90 -33.42 -2.84
CA ARG A 360 14.43 -33.15 -4.19
C ARG A 360 13.32 -32.77 -5.17
N SER A 361 12.50 -31.76 -4.82
CA SER A 361 11.28 -31.39 -5.57
C SER A 361 11.51 -31.04 -7.04
N MET A 362 12.68 -30.52 -7.42
CA MET A 362 12.99 -30.20 -8.82
C MET A 362 13.07 -31.45 -9.70
N GLU A 363 13.83 -32.47 -9.27
CA GLU A 363 13.89 -33.76 -9.97
C GLU A 363 12.55 -34.50 -9.91
N ALA A 364 11.83 -34.42 -8.78
CA ALA A 364 10.49 -35.00 -8.69
C ALA A 364 9.52 -34.38 -9.73
N SER A 365 9.63 -33.08 -9.99
CA SER A 365 8.88 -32.42 -11.06
C SER A 365 9.26 -32.92 -12.46
N GLU A 366 10.51 -33.31 -12.70
CA GLU A 366 10.98 -33.86 -13.98
C GLU A 366 10.35 -35.24 -14.25
N PHE A 367 10.39 -36.15 -13.26
CA PHE A 367 9.71 -37.44 -13.33
C PHE A 367 8.21 -37.27 -13.58
N LEU A 368 7.54 -36.32 -12.90
CA LEU A 368 6.12 -36.02 -13.11
C LEU A 368 5.83 -35.46 -14.51
N GLN A 369 6.72 -34.64 -15.08
CA GLN A 369 6.55 -34.14 -16.46
C GLN A 369 6.66 -35.29 -17.48
N ASN A 370 7.62 -36.20 -17.31
CA ASN A 370 7.75 -37.38 -18.16
C ASN A 370 6.55 -38.33 -17.99
N ALA A 371 6.05 -38.50 -16.76
CA ALA A 371 4.90 -39.33 -16.43
C ALA A 371 3.57 -38.91 -17.10
N VAL A 372 3.43 -37.66 -17.55
CA VAL A 372 2.28 -37.21 -18.36
C VAL A 372 2.28 -37.85 -19.76
N TYR A 373 3.46 -38.04 -20.35
CA TYR A 373 3.61 -38.56 -21.73
C TYR A 373 3.60 -40.08 -21.83
N ILE A 374 3.67 -40.81 -20.70
CA ILE A 374 3.59 -42.27 -20.70
C ILE A 374 2.24 -42.71 -21.31
N ASN A 375 2.35 -43.51 -22.37
CA ASN A 375 1.21 -43.96 -23.17
C ASN A 375 0.52 -45.15 -22.48
N LEU A 376 -0.46 -44.83 -21.63
CA LEU A 376 -1.50 -45.77 -21.25
C LEU A 376 -2.48 -45.90 -22.42
N ARG A 377 -2.84 -47.15 -22.77
CA ARG A 377 -3.89 -47.45 -23.75
C ARG A 377 -5.21 -46.77 -23.35
N GLN A 378 -6.11 -46.57 -24.32
CA GLN A 378 -7.42 -45.88 -24.19
C GLN A 378 -8.00 -45.94 -22.77
N LEU A 379 -7.78 -44.87 -22.01
CA LEU A 379 -8.32 -44.67 -20.68
C LEU A 379 -9.77 -44.21 -20.77
N SER A 380 -10.60 -44.73 -19.87
CA SER A 380 -11.91 -44.17 -19.54
C SER A 380 -11.79 -42.73 -19.00
N GLU A 381 -12.90 -42.00 -18.96
CA GLU A 381 -12.91 -40.61 -18.50
C GLU A 381 -12.66 -40.55 -16.97
N GLU A 382 -13.13 -41.56 -16.24
CA GLU A 382 -12.86 -41.81 -14.82
C GLU A 382 -11.36 -42.02 -14.55
N GLU A 383 -10.68 -42.86 -15.33
CA GLU A 383 -9.22 -43.08 -15.20
C GLU A 383 -8.43 -41.82 -15.58
N ARG A 384 -8.92 -41.01 -16.52
CA ARG A 384 -8.32 -39.70 -16.86
C ARG A 384 -8.46 -38.72 -15.70
N ILE A 385 -9.65 -38.61 -15.09
CA ILE A 385 -9.88 -37.82 -13.88
C ILE A 385 -8.92 -38.27 -12.77
N GLN A 386 -8.85 -39.58 -12.50
CA GLN A 386 -7.98 -40.15 -11.47
C GLN A 386 -6.49 -39.85 -11.75
N ARG A 387 -6.02 -40.02 -12.98
CA ARG A 387 -4.64 -39.70 -13.38
C ARG A 387 -4.29 -38.25 -13.08
N TYR A 388 -5.16 -37.30 -13.41
CA TYR A 388 -4.92 -35.88 -13.17
C TYR A 388 -5.06 -35.49 -11.69
N SER A 389 -5.98 -36.09 -10.94
CA SER A 389 -6.06 -35.93 -9.48
C SER A 389 -4.79 -36.39 -8.77
N ILE A 390 -4.25 -37.55 -9.13
CA ILE A 390 -3.00 -38.08 -8.55
C ILE A 390 -1.79 -37.22 -8.96
N LEU A 391 -1.72 -36.73 -10.20
CA LEU A 391 -0.69 -35.77 -10.60
C LEU A 391 -0.76 -34.49 -9.77
N SER A 392 -1.96 -34.01 -9.45
CA SER A 392 -2.17 -32.91 -8.51
C SER A 392 -1.61 -33.23 -7.12
N GLU A 393 -2.03 -34.35 -6.51
CA GLU A 393 -1.56 -34.78 -5.18
C GLU A 393 -0.03 -34.93 -5.11
N LEU A 394 0.60 -35.47 -6.16
CA LEU A 394 2.06 -35.62 -6.23
C LEU A 394 2.78 -34.26 -6.42
N TYR A 395 2.21 -33.31 -7.17
CA TYR A 395 2.73 -31.95 -7.21
C TYR A 395 2.55 -31.19 -5.88
N GLU A 396 1.47 -31.47 -5.14
CA GLU A 396 1.24 -30.90 -3.82
C GLU A 396 2.21 -31.47 -2.77
N LEU A 397 2.46 -32.78 -2.81
CA LEU A 397 3.42 -33.49 -1.96
C LEU A 397 4.84 -32.93 -2.05
N ILE A 398 5.25 -32.41 -3.21
CA ILE A 398 6.57 -31.79 -3.44
C ILE A 398 6.57 -30.25 -3.28
N GLY A 399 5.44 -29.65 -2.87
CA GLY A 399 5.28 -28.22 -2.59
C GLY A 399 4.98 -27.33 -3.82
N PHE A 400 4.65 -27.91 -4.96
CA PHE A 400 4.45 -27.19 -6.23
C PHE A 400 2.97 -26.80 -6.42
N HIS A 401 2.42 -26.01 -5.49
CA HIS A 401 0.99 -25.72 -5.37
C HIS A 401 0.32 -25.19 -6.65
N ARG A 402 0.96 -24.29 -7.41
CA ARG A 402 0.45 -23.82 -8.71
C ARG A 402 0.32 -24.95 -9.76
N LYS A 403 1.20 -25.96 -9.73
CA LYS A 403 1.08 -27.16 -10.60
C LYS A 403 0.02 -28.14 -10.07
N SER A 404 -0.12 -28.29 -8.75
CA SER A 404 -1.23 -29.06 -8.15
C SER A 404 -2.58 -28.50 -8.61
N ALA A 405 -2.83 -27.20 -8.39
CA ALA A 405 -4.05 -26.53 -8.83
C ALA A 405 -4.30 -26.64 -10.34
N PHE A 406 -3.27 -26.55 -11.18
CA PHE A 406 -3.42 -26.81 -12.62
C PHE A 406 -3.94 -28.22 -12.91
N PHE A 407 -3.31 -29.27 -12.38
CA PHE A 407 -3.74 -30.65 -12.64
C PHE A 407 -5.10 -30.98 -11.98
N LYS A 408 -5.41 -30.41 -10.82
CA LYS A 408 -6.72 -30.56 -10.18
C LYS A 408 -7.83 -29.86 -10.97
N ARG A 409 -7.55 -28.69 -11.56
CA ARG A 409 -8.45 -28.01 -12.51
C ARG A 409 -8.65 -28.84 -13.78
N VAL A 410 -7.59 -29.45 -14.33
CA VAL A 410 -7.72 -30.36 -15.48
C VAL A 410 -8.61 -31.55 -15.12
N ALA A 411 -8.44 -32.18 -13.96
CA ALA A 411 -9.33 -33.24 -13.47
C ALA A 411 -10.79 -32.75 -13.36
N ALA A 412 -11.03 -31.56 -12.80
CA ALA A 412 -12.36 -30.96 -12.72
C ALA A 412 -13.02 -30.78 -14.10
N MET A 413 -12.26 -30.28 -15.08
CA MET A 413 -12.75 -30.11 -16.46
C MET A 413 -13.03 -31.46 -17.16
N GLN A 414 -12.35 -32.55 -16.78
CA GLN A 414 -12.69 -33.88 -17.29
C GLN A 414 -14.01 -34.41 -16.71
N CYS A 415 -14.40 -34.03 -15.49
CA CYS A 415 -15.72 -34.40 -14.93
C CYS A 415 -16.92 -33.82 -15.72
N VAL A 416 -16.68 -32.88 -16.64
CA VAL A 416 -17.69 -32.22 -17.47
C VAL A 416 -17.30 -32.22 -18.96
N ALA A 417 -16.57 -33.25 -19.39
CA ALA A 417 -16.19 -33.43 -20.78
C ALA A 417 -17.42 -33.66 -21.68
N PRO A 418 -17.47 -33.14 -22.93
CA PRO A 418 -18.62 -33.30 -23.83
C PRO A 418 -18.95 -34.74 -24.26
N SER A 419 -18.07 -35.70 -23.94
CA SER A 419 -18.24 -37.14 -24.15
C SER A 419 -19.06 -37.82 -23.04
N ILE A 420 -19.16 -37.22 -21.85
CA ILE A 420 -19.90 -37.77 -20.71
C ILE A 420 -21.40 -37.46 -20.87
N ALA A 421 -22.23 -38.51 -20.88
CA ALA A 421 -23.69 -38.38 -21.02
C ALA A 421 -24.37 -37.68 -19.82
N GLU A 422 -23.85 -37.87 -18.60
CA GLU A 422 -24.32 -37.22 -17.37
C GLU A 422 -23.16 -36.46 -16.68
N PRO A 423 -22.94 -35.17 -17.00
CA PRO A 423 -21.78 -34.43 -16.50
C PRO A 423 -21.75 -34.26 -14.97
N GLY A 424 -20.60 -34.60 -14.37
CA GLY A 424 -20.35 -34.62 -12.92
C GLY A 424 -20.15 -33.23 -12.30
N TRP A 425 -21.08 -32.29 -12.51
CA TRP A 425 -20.98 -30.89 -12.07
C TRP A 425 -20.59 -30.72 -10.59
N ARG A 426 -21.13 -31.56 -9.69
CA ARG A 426 -20.80 -31.52 -8.25
C ARG A 426 -19.36 -31.92 -7.94
N ALA A 427 -18.79 -32.86 -8.71
CA ALA A 427 -17.39 -33.24 -8.58
C ALA A 427 -16.46 -32.16 -9.17
N CYS A 428 -16.81 -31.62 -10.35
CA CYS A 428 -16.14 -30.48 -10.96
C CYS A 428 -16.06 -29.28 -9.99
N TYR A 429 -17.19 -28.86 -9.42
CA TYR A 429 -17.25 -27.75 -8.47
C TYR A 429 -16.37 -27.99 -7.23
N LYS A 430 -16.42 -29.19 -6.62
CA LYS A 430 -15.55 -29.53 -5.48
C LYS A 430 -14.07 -29.44 -5.84
N LEU A 431 -13.67 -30.03 -6.96
CA LEU A 431 -12.27 -30.00 -7.43
C LEU A 431 -11.81 -28.58 -7.76
N LEU A 432 -12.69 -27.71 -8.30
CA LEU A 432 -12.39 -26.30 -8.54
C LEU A 432 -12.18 -25.51 -7.23
N LEU A 433 -13.03 -25.72 -6.21
CA LEU A 433 -12.81 -25.11 -4.89
C LEU A 433 -11.46 -25.50 -4.30
N GLU A 434 -11.06 -26.77 -4.43
CA GLU A 434 -9.76 -27.26 -3.99
C GLU A 434 -8.57 -26.70 -4.79
N THR A 435 -8.79 -25.99 -5.91
CA THR A 435 -7.71 -25.32 -6.68
C THR A 435 -7.39 -23.93 -6.17
N LEU A 436 -8.33 -23.28 -5.47
CA LEU A 436 -8.24 -21.86 -5.10
C LEU A 436 -6.94 -21.50 -4.35
N PRO A 437 -6.50 -22.25 -3.31
CA PRO A 437 -5.28 -21.90 -2.58
C PRO A 437 -4.01 -22.00 -3.44
N GLY A 438 -3.98 -22.91 -4.41
CA GLY A 438 -2.85 -23.04 -5.34
C GLY A 438 -2.82 -21.97 -6.44
N TYR A 439 -3.88 -21.17 -6.56
CA TYR A 439 -3.97 -19.98 -7.41
C TYR A 439 -3.94 -18.67 -6.62
N SER A 440 -3.67 -18.70 -5.31
CA SER A 440 -3.80 -17.54 -4.40
C SER A 440 -5.21 -16.91 -4.39
N LEU A 441 -6.24 -17.66 -4.79
CA LEU A 441 -7.63 -17.22 -4.80
C LEU A 441 -8.27 -17.47 -3.43
N SER A 442 -9.01 -16.48 -2.95
CA SER A 442 -9.82 -16.54 -1.74
C SER A 442 -11.31 -16.42 -2.09
N LEU A 443 -12.15 -17.06 -1.26
CA LEU A 443 -13.59 -16.80 -1.21
C LEU A 443 -14.00 -16.22 0.15
N ASP A 444 -13.04 -15.85 1.01
CA ASP A 444 -13.36 -15.08 2.22
C ASP A 444 -13.72 -13.65 1.81
N PRO A 445 -14.95 -13.18 2.08
CA PRO A 445 -15.34 -11.83 1.69
C PRO A 445 -14.56 -10.74 2.42
N GLN A 446 -13.86 -11.07 3.52
CA GLN A 446 -13.02 -10.13 4.27
C GLN A 446 -11.79 -9.64 3.48
N ASP A 447 -11.44 -10.24 2.34
CA ASP A 447 -10.34 -9.74 1.49
C ASP A 447 -10.73 -8.48 0.67
N PHE A 448 -12.03 -8.15 0.56
CA PHE A 448 -12.56 -7.06 -0.26
C PHE A 448 -12.71 -5.73 0.50
N ASN A 449 -11.64 -5.25 1.11
CA ASN A 449 -11.69 -4.08 1.99
C ASN A 449 -11.57 -2.71 1.29
N LYS A 450 -12.67 -1.94 1.38
CA LYS A 450 -12.77 -0.46 1.41
C LYS A 450 -13.10 0.27 0.09
N VAL A 451 -14.23 0.99 0.14
CA VAL A 451 -14.62 2.07 -0.78
C VAL A 451 -14.42 3.42 -0.10
N LYS A 452 -14.10 4.47 -0.87
CA LYS A 452 -14.00 5.85 -0.38
C LYS A 452 -14.51 6.85 -1.42
N LEU A 453 -15.54 7.61 -1.07
CA LEU A 453 -15.99 8.75 -1.87
C LEU A 453 -14.99 9.92 -1.74
N LEU A 454 -14.74 10.63 -2.83
CA LEU A 454 -13.83 11.77 -2.86
C LEU A 454 -14.59 13.10 -2.83
N SER A 455 -14.02 14.06 -2.11
CA SER A 455 -14.47 15.46 -2.15
C SER A 455 -13.96 16.11 -3.44
N LEU A 456 -14.71 17.07 -3.97
CA LEU A 456 -14.31 17.83 -5.16
C LEU A 456 -12.93 18.50 -4.97
N PRO A 457 -12.17 18.77 -6.05
CA PRO A 457 -10.96 19.60 -5.99
C PRO A 457 -11.24 20.98 -5.35
N ALA A 458 -10.28 21.57 -4.63
CA ALA A 458 -10.51 22.81 -3.86
C ALA A 458 -11.15 23.96 -4.66
N SER A 459 -10.80 24.08 -5.94
CA SER A 459 -11.35 25.03 -6.92
C SER A 459 -12.85 24.87 -7.21
N LEU A 460 -13.39 23.66 -7.02
CA LEU A 460 -14.78 23.29 -7.28
C LEU A 460 -15.59 23.03 -5.99
N ARG A 461 -14.94 22.86 -4.83
CA ARG A 461 -15.62 22.68 -3.53
C ARG A 461 -16.58 23.85 -3.26
N PRO A 462 -17.87 23.59 -3.02
CA PRO A 462 -18.80 24.63 -2.61
C PRO A 462 -18.54 25.03 -1.15
N GLN A 463 -18.69 26.32 -0.87
CA GLN A 463 -18.62 26.90 0.47
C GLN A 463 -19.92 27.68 0.73
N LYS A 464 -20.49 27.55 1.93
CA LYS A 464 -21.74 28.25 2.28
C LYS A 464 -21.45 29.63 2.89
N MET A 465 -22.10 30.66 2.38
CA MET A 465 -21.96 32.04 2.88
C MET A 465 -22.40 32.12 4.34
N LYS A 466 -21.55 32.69 5.19
CA LYS A 466 -21.87 32.92 6.61
C LYS A 466 -22.82 34.11 6.72
N SER A 467 -24.12 33.84 6.88
CA SER A 467 -25.12 34.89 7.11
C SER A 467 -24.81 35.69 8.38
N LEU A 468 -24.66 37.00 8.23
CA LEU A 468 -24.47 37.94 9.34
C LEU A 468 -25.77 38.22 10.12
N LEU A 469 -26.91 37.69 9.66
CA LEU A 469 -28.25 37.92 10.22
C LEU A 469 -28.83 36.69 10.96
N GLY A 470 -27.96 35.76 11.37
CA GLY A 470 -28.36 34.45 11.89
C GLY A 470 -27.61 33.95 13.13
N GLN A 471 -27.18 34.84 14.06
CA GLN A 471 -26.64 34.40 15.35
C GLN A 471 -27.76 33.90 16.29
N SER A 472 -28.28 32.70 16.04
CA SER A 472 -29.06 31.96 17.03
C SER A 472 -28.19 31.61 18.24
N VAL A 473 -28.70 31.87 19.45
CA VAL A 473 -27.93 31.76 20.71
C VAL A 473 -27.38 30.35 20.93
N SER A 474 -26.07 30.19 20.75
CA SER A 474 -25.31 29.02 21.21
C SER A 474 -24.13 29.53 22.04
N ALA A 475 -24.16 29.24 23.34
CA ALA A 475 -23.37 29.95 24.33
C ALA A 475 -21.91 29.48 24.39
N LYS A 476 -20.98 30.31 23.91
CA LYS A 476 -19.59 30.27 24.39
C LYS A 476 -19.54 30.82 25.82
N SER A 477 -19.79 29.95 26.79
CA SER A 477 -19.51 30.24 28.20
C SER A 477 -18.01 30.54 28.38
N PRO A 478 -17.62 31.60 29.11
CA PRO A 478 -16.22 31.95 29.34
C PRO A 478 -15.54 31.11 30.43
N PHE A 479 -16.25 30.15 31.04
CA PHE A 479 -15.75 29.37 32.18
C PHE A 479 -15.00 28.11 31.75
N ILE A 480 -13.71 28.08 32.06
CA ILE A 480 -12.88 26.88 32.04
C ILE A 480 -13.28 26.02 33.26
N TYR A 481 -13.45 24.70 33.05
CA TYR A 481 -14.02 23.70 33.96
C TYR A 481 -15.55 23.73 34.20
N SER A 482 -16.18 22.57 33.96
CA SER A 482 -17.43 22.13 34.56
C SER A 482 -17.43 20.60 34.64
N PRO A 483 -16.98 20.01 35.77
CA PRO A 483 -16.71 18.57 35.86
C PRO A 483 -17.90 17.78 36.43
N ILE A 484 -18.92 17.49 35.62
CA ILE A 484 -19.87 16.35 35.77
C ILE A 484 -20.50 16.06 34.39
N THR A 485 -19.93 15.11 33.64
CA THR A 485 -20.56 14.32 32.56
C THR A 485 -19.62 13.18 32.16
N VAL A 486 -19.47 12.17 33.04
CA VAL A 486 -18.61 11.01 32.78
C VAL A 486 -19.42 9.88 32.15
N HIS A 487 -19.29 9.76 30.82
CA HIS A 487 -19.52 8.60 29.95
C HIS A 487 -20.61 7.56 30.29
N SER A 488 -21.64 7.53 29.44
CA SER A 488 -22.16 6.30 28.80
C SER A 488 -22.84 6.70 27.49
N ARG A 489 -22.09 6.70 26.37
CA ARG A 489 -22.09 5.63 25.35
C ARG A 489 -23.47 5.39 24.73
N GLY A 490 -23.75 6.10 23.63
CA GLY A 490 -24.98 5.92 22.84
C GLY A 490 -25.07 6.75 21.55
N GLU A 491 -24.04 7.48 21.14
CA GLU A 491 -24.06 8.20 19.86
C GLU A 491 -23.82 7.24 18.68
N GLU A 492 -24.90 6.86 18.00
CA GLU A 492 -24.81 6.44 16.62
C GLU A 492 -24.28 7.60 15.78
N ARG A 493 -23.01 7.52 15.36
CA ARG A 493 -22.46 8.42 14.36
C ARG A 493 -23.17 8.17 13.04
N SER A 494 -24.21 8.95 12.76
CA SER A 494 -24.89 8.98 11.46
C SER A 494 -23.84 9.11 10.35
N GLY A 495 -23.79 8.15 9.43
CA GLY A 495 -22.77 8.07 8.37
C GLY A 495 -22.92 9.10 7.25
N LYS A 496 -23.34 10.33 7.56
CA LYS A 496 -23.33 11.46 6.64
C LYS A 496 -21.91 11.93 6.40
N ILE A 497 -21.60 12.16 5.14
CA ILE A 497 -20.30 12.63 4.66
C ILE A 497 -20.18 14.13 4.93
N ASP A 498 -18.97 14.56 5.26
CA ASP A 498 -18.60 15.92 5.68
C ASP A 498 -18.27 16.87 4.51
N PHE A 499 -18.65 16.49 3.28
CA PHE A 499 -18.58 17.32 2.07
C PHE A 499 -19.81 17.13 1.17
N GLN A 500 -20.02 18.09 0.27
CA GLN A 500 -21.13 18.10 -0.71
C GLN A 500 -20.59 17.98 -2.14
N TRP A 501 -21.42 17.46 -3.04
CA TRP A 501 -21.22 17.47 -4.50
C TRP A 501 -22.08 18.56 -5.15
N VAL A 502 -21.83 18.88 -6.42
CA VAL A 502 -22.49 19.98 -7.14
C VAL A 502 -23.13 19.43 -8.42
N GLN A 503 -24.38 19.82 -8.68
CA GLN A 503 -25.10 19.46 -9.90
C GLN A 503 -24.32 19.89 -11.17
N GLY A 504 -24.23 18.99 -12.15
CA GLY A 504 -23.53 19.21 -13.41
C GLY A 504 -22.00 19.11 -13.36
N ASP A 505 -21.40 18.85 -12.19
CA ASP A 505 -19.94 18.67 -12.05
C ASP A 505 -19.53 17.20 -11.99
N VAL A 506 -18.35 16.91 -12.54
CA VAL A 506 -17.75 15.57 -12.49
C VAL A 506 -17.33 15.26 -11.06
N CYS A 507 -17.95 14.22 -10.51
CA CYS A 507 -17.74 13.72 -9.15
C CYS A 507 -16.93 12.41 -9.20
N GLU A 508 -16.07 12.19 -8.20
CA GLU A 508 -15.12 11.07 -8.19
C GLU A 508 -15.36 10.09 -7.02
N VAL A 509 -15.22 8.79 -7.32
CA VAL A 509 -15.40 7.68 -6.38
C VAL A 509 -14.19 6.77 -6.46
N GLN A 510 -13.50 6.57 -5.33
CA GLN A 510 -12.32 5.70 -5.26
C GLN A 510 -12.68 4.32 -4.68
N LEU A 511 -12.41 3.28 -5.46
CA LEU A 511 -12.55 1.88 -5.10
C LEU A 511 -11.15 1.27 -4.91
N MET A 512 -10.96 0.45 -3.88
CA MET A 512 -9.78 -0.41 -3.79
C MET A 512 -10.15 -1.78 -4.37
N VAL A 513 -9.52 -2.18 -5.47
CA VAL A 513 -9.74 -3.47 -6.13
C VAL A 513 -8.45 -4.29 -6.16
N TYR A 514 -8.55 -5.61 -6.21
CA TYR A 514 -7.40 -6.50 -6.26
C TYR A 514 -7.56 -7.49 -7.41
N ASN A 515 -6.53 -7.61 -8.25
CA ASN A 515 -6.41 -8.71 -9.20
C ASN A 515 -5.54 -9.83 -8.58
N PRO A 516 -6.13 -10.94 -8.11
CA PRO A 516 -5.37 -12.09 -7.61
C PRO A 516 -4.79 -12.96 -8.74
N MET A 517 -5.12 -12.69 -10.02
CA MET A 517 -4.65 -13.53 -11.12
C MET A 517 -3.14 -13.32 -11.37
N PRO A 518 -2.38 -14.38 -11.73
CA PRO A 518 -0.95 -14.29 -12.05
C PRO A 518 -0.68 -13.72 -13.47
N PHE A 519 -1.59 -12.90 -13.99
CA PHE A 519 -1.51 -12.21 -15.27
C PHE A 519 -2.34 -10.92 -15.24
N GLU A 520 -2.07 -10.01 -16.17
CA GLU A 520 -2.75 -8.72 -16.30
C GLU A 520 -4.24 -8.91 -16.65
N LEU A 521 -5.13 -8.37 -15.82
CA LEU A 521 -6.58 -8.51 -15.95
C LEU A 521 -7.18 -7.25 -16.57
N ARG A 522 -7.71 -7.37 -17.80
CA ARG A 522 -8.50 -6.31 -18.42
C ARG A 522 -9.91 -6.29 -17.85
N VAL A 523 -10.34 -5.09 -17.49
CA VAL A 523 -11.62 -4.76 -16.88
C VAL A 523 -12.27 -3.70 -17.76
N GLU A 524 -13.42 -4.01 -18.34
CA GLU A 524 -14.12 -3.18 -19.32
C GLU A 524 -15.47 -2.71 -18.73
N ASN A 525 -16.00 -1.59 -19.22
CA ASN A 525 -17.29 -1.03 -18.81
C ASN A 525 -17.47 -0.98 -17.28
N MET A 526 -16.46 -0.50 -16.55
CA MET A 526 -16.53 -0.35 -15.10
C MET A 526 -17.18 1.00 -14.75
N GLY A 527 -18.33 0.96 -14.10
CA GLY A 527 -19.13 2.16 -13.80
C GLY A 527 -19.84 2.06 -12.44
N LEU A 528 -20.36 3.16 -11.95
CA LEU A 528 -21.01 3.25 -10.64
C LEU A 528 -22.47 2.79 -10.70
N LEU A 529 -22.93 2.20 -9.61
CA LEU A 529 -24.34 1.94 -9.34
C LEU A 529 -24.78 2.89 -8.22
N THR A 530 -25.77 3.74 -8.50
CA THR A 530 -26.23 4.80 -7.59
C THR A 530 -27.74 4.77 -7.41
N SER A 531 -28.23 5.48 -6.39
CA SER A 531 -29.66 5.74 -6.18
C SER A 531 -29.89 7.11 -5.54
N GLY A 532 -31.11 7.64 -5.67
CA GLY A 532 -31.45 9.00 -5.23
C GLY A 532 -31.63 9.94 -6.43
N VAL A 533 -30.74 10.92 -6.58
CA VAL A 533 -30.72 11.83 -7.74
C VAL A 533 -30.42 11.11 -9.05
N GLU A 534 -30.81 11.72 -10.18
CA GLU A 534 -30.36 11.28 -11.50
C GLU A 534 -28.84 11.47 -11.64
N PHE A 535 -28.14 10.42 -12.06
CA PHE A 535 -26.67 10.40 -12.11
C PHE A 535 -26.16 9.66 -13.35
N GLU A 536 -25.31 10.33 -14.11
CA GLU A 536 -24.65 9.80 -15.30
C GLU A 536 -23.28 9.21 -14.92
N SER A 537 -23.20 7.90 -14.78
CA SER A 537 -21.91 7.22 -14.60
C SER A 537 -21.15 7.16 -15.93
N LEU A 538 -19.89 7.60 -15.94
CA LEU A 538 -19.01 7.51 -17.11
C LEU A 538 -18.19 6.22 -17.02
N PRO A 539 -18.41 5.21 -17.89
CA PRO A 539 -17.76 3.91 -17.76
C PRO A 539 -16.27 3.97 -18.12
N ALA A 540 -15.44 3.37 -17.27
CA ALA A 540 -14.00 3.26 -17.47
C ALA A 540 -13.61 1.87 -18.00
N ALA A 541 -12.51 1.80 -18.76
CA ALA A 541 -11.81 0.56 -19.07
C ALA A 541 -10.38 0.67 -18.52
N LEU A 542 -9.90 -0.39 -17.85
CA LEU A 542 -8.64 -0.38 -17.12
C LEU A 542 -7.98 -1.78 -17.12
N SER A 543 -6.68 -1.81 -16.82
CA SER A 543 -5.88 -3.04 -16.80
C SER A 543 -5.21 -3.18 -15.44
N LEU A 544 -5.59 -4.21 -14.68
CA LEU A 544 -5.04 -4.49 -13.35
C LEU A 544 -3.79 -5.39 -13.49
N PRO A 545 -2.62 -5.00 -12.94
CA PRO A 545 -1.43 -5.85 -12.96
C PRO A 545 -1.64 -7.24 -12.34
N ALA A 546 -0.79 -8.20 -12.69
CA ALA A 546 -0.77 -9.51 -12.05
C ALA A 546 -0.53 -9.40 -10.54
N GLU A 547 -1.29 -10.14 -9.72
CA GLU A 547 -1.18 -10.17 -8.25
C GLU A 547 -1.09 -8.75 -7.61
N SER A 548 -1.91 -7.80 -8.09
CA SER A 548 -1.73 -6.33 -7.95
C SER A 548 -1.65 -5.76 -6.53
N GLY A 549 -2.05 -6.51 -5.51
CA GLY A 549 -2.48 -5.95 -4.21
C GLY A 549 -3.70 -5.03 -4.37
N LEU A 550 -4.00 -4.25 -3.32
CA LEU A 550 -5.08 -3.26 -3.34
C LEU A 550 -4.70 -2.07 -4.25
N TYR A 551 -5.24 -2.11 -5.47
CA TYR A 551 -5.04 -1.12 -6.52
C TYR A 551 -6.18 -0.07 -6.47
N PRO A 552 -5.87 1.24 -6.42
CA PRO A 552 -6.88 2.29 -6.42
C PRO A 552 -7.44 2.53 -7.83
N VAL A 553 -8.76 2.42 -7.99
CA VAL A 553 -9.50 2.79 -9.20
C VAL A 553 -10.40 3.97 -8.87
N THR A 554 -10.28 5.06 -9.63
CA THR A 554 -11.23 6.19 -9.58
C THR A 554 -12.26 6.01 -10.69
N LEU A 555 -13.52 5.86 -10.32
CA LEU A 555 -14.67 5.97 -11.23
C LEU A 555 -15.27 7.36 -11.13
N VAL A 556 -15.88 7.85 -12.21
CA VAL A 556 -16.38 9.22 -12.30
C VAL A 556 -17.79 9.29 -12.90
N GLY A 557 -18.53 10.35 -12.57
CA GLY A 557 -19.87 10.58 -13.12
C GLY A 557 -20.43 11.94 -12.73
N VAL A 558 -21.58 12.31 -13.29
CA VAL A 558 -22.19 13.64 -13.15
C VAL A 558 -23.60 13.53 -12.55
N PRO A 559 -23.90 14.18 -11.41
CA PRO A 559 -25.26 14.27 -10.90
C PRO A 559 -26.04 15.33 -11.68
N GLN A 560 -27.14 14.93 -12.31
CA GLN A 560 -27.95 15.77 -13.18
C GLN A 560 -29.02 16.56 -12.40
N THR A 561 -29.38 16.12 -11.20
CA THR A 561 -30.36 16.77 -10.31
C THR A 561 -29.81 16.96 -8.89
N THR A 562 -30.41 17.89 -8.14
CA THR A 562 -30.08 18.15 -6.73
C THR A 562 -30.79 17.18 -5.79
N GLY A 563 -30.26 17.01 -4.57
CA GLY A 563 -30.84 16.15 -3.55
C GLY A 563 -29.81 15.26 -2.87
N THR A 564 -30.20 14.05 -2.47
CA THR A 564 -29.31 13.07 -1.84
C THR A 564 -28.99 11.95 -2.82
N ILE A 565 -27.71 11.62 -2.98
CA ILE A 565 -27.25 10.47 -3.76
C ILE A 565 -26.58 9.44 -2.86
N THR A 566 -26.89 8.16 -3.06
CA THR A 566 -26.21 7.04 -2.43
C THR A 566 -25.49 6.22 -3.50
N VAL A 567 -24.24 5.86 -3.24
CA VAL A 567 -23.47 4.93 -4.10
C VAL A 567 -23.68 3.51 -3.58
N ASN A 568 -24.44 2.73 -4.35
CA ASN A 568 -24.90 1.39 -3.99
C ASN A 568 -23.88 0.31 -4.40
N GLY A 569 -22.99 0.60 -5.35
CA GLY A 569 -22.07 -0.40 -5.90
C GLY A 569 -21.31 0.08 -7.14
N TYR A 570 -20.79 -0.89 -7.89
CA TYR A 570 -20.25 -0.70 -9.23
C TYR A 570 -20.65 -1.87 -10.14
N HIS A 571 -20.80 -1.61 -11.44
CA HIS A 571 -20.91 -2.65 -12.45
C HIS A 571 -19.58 -2.81 -13.20
N THR A 572 -19.34 -3.96 -13.82
CA THR A 572 -18.09 -4.24 -14.54
C THR A 572 -18.25 -5.38 -15.56
N THR A 573 -17.41 -5.41 -16.59
CA THR A 573 -17.28 -6.52 -17.54
C THR A 573 -15.86 -7.10 -17.48
N VAL A 574 -15.74 -8.40 -17.18
CA VAL A 574 -14.44 -9.09 -17.08
C VAL A 574 -14.52 -10.42 -17.84
N PHE A 575 -13.56 -10.68 -18.73
CA PHE A 575 -13.59 -11.82 -19.68
C PHE A 575 -14.90 -11.91 -20.52
N GLY A 576 -15.57 -10.78 -20.77
CA GLY A 576 -16.87 -10.73 -21.44
C GLY A 576 -18.08 -11.06 -20.57
N VAL A 577 -17.89 -11.31 -19.27
CA VAL A 577 -18.97 -11.51 -18.29
C VAL A 577 -19.28 -10.17 -17.60
N PHE A 578 -20.50 -9.67 -17.77
CA PHE A 578 -21.02 -8.52 -17.04
C PHE A 578 -21.39 -8.90 -15.59
N SER A 579 -21.16 -8.04 -14.61
CA SER A 579 -21.44 -8.27 -13.19
C SER A 579 -21.77 -6.98 -12.45
N ASP A 580 -22.80 -7.02 -11.59
CA ASP A 580 -23.18 -5.94 -10.66
C ASP A 580 -22.70 -6.24 -9.23
N CYS A 581 -21.87 -5.36 -8.68
CA CYS A 581 -21.23 -5.52 -7.37
C CYS A 581 -21.79 -4.48 -6.36
N PHE A 582 -22.81 -4.87 -5.60
CA PHE A 582 -23.43 -4.05 -4.56
C PHE A 582 -22.62 -4.03 -3.26
N LEU A 583 -22.44 -2.86 -2.65
CA LEU A 583 -21.64 -2.68 -1.42
C LEU A 583 -22.30 -3.33 -0.20
N ASP A 584 -23.62 -3.35 -0.13
CA ASP A 584 -24.38 -4.01 0.94
C ASP A 584 -24.12 -5.53 1.00
N ASN A 585 -23.68 -6.12 -0.13
CA ASN A 585 -23.32 -7.53 -0.25
C ASN A 585 -21.83 -7.81 0.01
N LEU A 586 -21.03 -6.82 0.45
CA LEU A 586 -19.59 -6.95 0.72
C LEU A 586 -19.28 -6.90 2.24
N PRO A 587 -19.15 -8.04 2.94
CA PRO A 587 -18.80 -8.09 4.36
C PRO A 587 -17.49 -7.37 4.66
N GLY A 588 -17.54 -6.40 5.59
CA GLY A 588 -16.40 -5.56 5.97
C GLY A 588 -16.46 -4.14 5.37
N VAL A 589 -17.16 -3.94 4.26
CA VAL A 589 -17.43 -2.60 3.72
C VAL A 589 -18.47 -1.90 4.59
N LYS A 590 -18.06 -0.80 5.24
CA LYS A 590 -19.00 0.04 6.00
C LYS A 590 -19.72 0.99 5.05
N THR A 591 -20.99 0.71 4.81
CA THR A 591 -21.89 1.52 3.96
C THR A 591 -22.28 2.87 4.58
N GLY A 592 -22.09 3.02 5.89
CA GLY A 592 -22.11 4.31 6.60
C GLY A 592 -20.96 5.21 6.14
N GLY A 593 -21.21 5.98 5.07
CA GLY A 593 -20.20 6.74 4.34
C GLY A 593 -20.37 6.71 2.82
N SER A 594 -21.43 6.10 2.28
CA SER A 594 -21.73 6.04 0.83
C SER A 594 -22.76 7.09 0.33
N THR A 595 -23.19 8.05 1.16
CA THR A 595 -24.29 8.98 0.83
C THR A 595 -23.86 10.45 0.89
N VAL A 596 -23.97 11.16 -0.24
CA VAL A 596 -23.58 12.57 -0.45
C VAL A 596 -24.81 13.44 -0.69
N GLU A 597 -24.73 14.72 -0.32
CA GLU A 597 -25.70 15.75 -0.68
C GLU A 597 -25.21 16.52 -1.92
N VAL A 598 -26.06 16.58 -2.96
CA VAL A 598 -25.82 17.30 -4.21
C VAL A 598 -26.56 18.64 -4.16
N ILE A 599 -25.81 19.73 -4.15
CA ILE A 599 -26.35 21.11 -4.16
C ILE A 599 -26.53 21.62 -5.61
N PRO A 600 -27.27 22.73 -5.82
CA PRO A 600 -27.48 23.29 -7.16
C PRO A 600 -26.19 23.73 -7.86
N ALA A 601 -26.27 23.84 -9.18
CA ALA A 601 -25.15 24.22 -10.04
C ALA A 601 -24.52 25.57 -9.65
N LEU A 602 -23.21 25.65 -9.83
CA LEU A 602 -22.37 26.83 -9.58
C LEU A 602 -21.46 27.09 -10.79
N PRO A 603 -21.13 28.37 -11.10
CA PRO A 603 -20.18 28.70 -12.17
C PRO A 603 -18.81 28.06 -11.93
N ARG A 604 -18.02 27.96 -13.00
CA ARG A 604 -16.66 27.40 -12.97
C ARG A 604 -15.70 28.40 -13.60
N LEU A 605 -14.75 28.91 -12.82
CA LEU A 605 -13.73 29.81 -13.34
C LEU A 605 -12.43 29.06 -13.65
N GLN A 606 -11.82 29.41 -14.78
CA GLN A 606 -10.43 29.10 -15.11
C GLN A 606 -9.60 30.39 -15.06
N ILE A 607 -8.41 30.31 -14.47
CA ILE A 607 -7.47 31.44 -14.36
C ILE A 607 -6.36 31.27 -15.40
N SER A 608 -6.03 32.35 -16.10
CA SER A 608 -4.78 32.48 -16.87
C SER A 608 -4.13 33.85 -16.64
N THR A 609 -2.83 33.95 -16.89
CA THR A 609 -1.98 35.06 -16.45
C THR A 609 -1.03 35.55 -17.54
N SER A 610 -0.62 36.81 -17.48
CA SER A 610 0.46 37.34 -18.33
C SER A 610 1.87 36.92 -17.88
N LEU A 611 2.03 36.50 -16.61
CA LEU A 611 3.30 36.03 -16.05
C LEU A 611 3.49 34.51 -16.26
N PRO A 612 4.74 34.04 -16.39
CA PRO A 612 5.06 32.61 -16.52
C PRO A 612 4.72 31.83 -15.24
N ARG A 613 4.54 30.52 -15.38
CA ARG A 613 4.27 29.61 -14.25
C ARG A 613 5.52 29.41 -13.41
N SER A 614 5.38 29.48 -12.09
CA SER A 614 6.46 29.17 -11.14
C SER A 614 6.60 27.67 -10.93
N ALA A 615 7.83 27.20 -10.71
CA ALA A 615 8.12 25.86 -10.19
C ALA A 615 7.93 25.77 -8.65
N HIS A 616 7.93 26.92 -7.95
CA HIS A 616 7.74 26.98 -6.51
C HIS A 616 6.24 26.88 -6.16
N SER A 617 5.89 25.84 -5.40
CA SER A 617 4.51 25.60 -4.96
C SER A 617 4.26 26.23 -3.59
N LEU A 618 3.57 27.38 -3.58
CA LEU A 618 3.20 28.05 -2.34
C LEU A 618 2.15 27.22 -1.56
N GLN A 619 2.47 26.84 -0.32
CA GLN A 619 1.53 26.20 0.60
C GLN A 619 1.13 27.20 1.71
N PRO A 620 -0.11 27.73 1.71
CA PRO A 620 -0.55 28.61 2.78
C PRO A 620 -0.74 27.84 4.09
N SER A 621 -0.41 28.49 5.20
CA SER A 621 -0.57 27.99 6.57
C SER A 621 -2.02 27.65 7.01
N SER A 622 -3.01 27.85 6.15
CA SER A 622 -4.40 27.44 6.33
C SER A 622 -4.76 26.09 5.70
N GLY A 623 -3.88 25.51 4.87
CA GLY A 623 -4.12 24.23 4.18
C GLY A 623 -4.95 24.33 2.89
N ASP A 624 -5.20 25.53 2.38
CA ASP A 624 -5.88 25.76 1.10
C ASP A 624 -4.96 25.42 -0.09
N GLU A 625 -5.47 24.69 -1.08
CA GLU A 625 -4.71 24.30 -2.27
C GLU A 625 -4.62 25.46 -3.28
N VAL A 626 -3.39 25.90 -3.62
CA VAL A 626 -3.17 27.00 -4.59
C VAL A 626 -3.28 26.48 -6.02
N SER A 627 -4.25 27.00 -6.78
CA SER A 627 -4.67 26.45 -8.08
C SER A 627 -3.73 26.78 -9.25
N THR A 628 -2.89 27.80 -9.12
CA THR A 628 -1.85 28.18 -10.10
C THR A 628 -0.80 29.00 -9.37
N ASN A 629 0.48 28.81 -9.69
CA ASN A 629 1.59 29.63 -9.20
C ASN A 629 2.28 30.33 -10.39
N VAL A 630 2.57 31.63 -10.26
CA VAL A 630 3.33 32.42 -11.24
C VAL A 630 4.58 33.02 -10.61
N SER A 631 5.61 33.25 -11.43
CA SER A 631 6.86 33.90 -10.99
C SER A 631 7.21 35.12 -11.85
N VAL A 632 7.95 36.06 -11.25
CA VAL A 632 8.56 37.20 -11.95
C VAL A 632 9.82 37.67 -11.23
N GLN A 633 10.84 38.05 -12.01
CA GLN A 633 12.08 38.66 -11.53
C GLN A 633 12.04 40.17 -11.75
N LEU A 634 12.12 40.94 -10.67
CA LEU A 634 12.03 42.40 -10.63
C LEU A 634 13.22 42.99 -9.87
N TYR A 635 13.67 44.16 -10.28
CA TYR A 635 14.63 44.94 -9.52
C TYR A 635 13.95 45.71 -8.38
N ASN A 636 14.66 45.99 -7.28
CA ASN A 636 14.09 46.78 -6.19
C ASN A 636 13.67 48.18 -6.68
N GLY A 637 12.42 48.58 -6.45
CA GLY A 637 11.80 49.79 -6.98
C GLY A 637 11.05 49.62 -8.31
N GLU A 638 11.18 48.47 -8.99
CA GLU A 638 10.48 48.19 -10.25
C GLU A 638 8.98 47.94 -10.01
N THR A 639 8.16 48.27 -11.01
CA THR A 639 6.71 48.09 -10.99
C THR A 639 6.25 47.34 -12.24
N GLN A 640 5.55 46.23 -12.06
CA GLN A 640 5.12 45.34 -13.14
C GLN A 640 3.62 45.06 -13.06
N HIS A 641 2.94 45.07 -14.20
CA HIS A 641 1.54 44.68 -14.28
C HIS A 641 1.38 43.18 -14.57
N LEU A 642 0.62 42.50 -13.72
CA LEU A 642 0.10 41.13 -13.92
C LEU A 642 -1.34 41.24 -14.42
N VAL A 643 -1.58 40.81 -15.65
CA VAL A 643 -2.94 40.69 -16.20
C VAL A 643 -3.46 39.30 -15.88
N VAL A 644 -4.51 39.23 -15.06
CA VAL A 644 -5.24 38.01 -14.72
C VAL A 644 -6.51 37.95 -15.56
N LYS A 645 -6.72 36.83 -16.26
CA LYS A 645 -7.92 36.54 -17.04
C LYS A 645 -8.72 35.46 -16.33
N LEU A 646 -10.00 35.74 -16.11
CA LEU A 646 -10.97 34.87 -15.44
C LEU A 646 -12.00 34.42 -16.49
N GLU A 647 -11.90 33.18 -16.94
CA GLU A 647 -12.77 32.59 -17.96
C GLU A 647 -13.87 31.76 -17.31
N ASN A 648 -15.14 32.04 -17.62
CA ASN A 648 -16.25 31.19 -17.17
C ASN A 648 -16.39 29.97 -18.09
N ILE A 649 -15.83 28.86 -17.65
CA ILE A 649 -15.90 27.54 -18.32
C ILE A 649 -17.07 26.69 -17.83
N GLY A 650 -17.99 27.27 -17.04
CA GLY A 650 -19.21 26.62 -16.56
C GLY A 650 -20.44 26.99 -17.40
N MET A 651 -21.55 26.30 -17.12
CA MET A 651 -22.85 26.59 -17.74
C MET A 651 -23.64 27.71 -17.04
N GLU A 652 -23.35 27.96 -15.76
CA GLU A 652 -23.99 29.02 -14.98
C GLU A 652 -23.31 30.39 -15.20
N PRO A 653 -24.07 31.50 -15.19
CA PRO A 653 -23.50 32.84 -15.20
C PRO A 653 -22.76 33.13 -13.89
N LEU A 654 -21.75 34.00 -13.96
CA LEU A 654 -20.99 34.47 -12.82
C LEU A 654 -21.51 35.84 -12.38
N GLU A 655 -22.11 35.95 -11.20
CA GLU A 655 -22.82 37.17 -10.76
C GLU A 655 -22.00 37.99 -9.75
N LYS A 656 -21.21 37.32 -8.91
CA LYS A 656 -20.42 37.95 -7.85
C LYS A 656 -18.97 37.48 -7.88
N LEU A 657 -18.05 38.42 -7.69
CA LEU A 657 -16.61 38.19 -7.51
C LEU A 657 -16.09 39.08 -6.36
N GLU A 658 -15.36 38.49 -5.41
CA GLU A 658 -14.57 39.18 -4.39
C GLU A 658 -13.09 38.78 -4.58
N VAL A 659 -12.17 39.74 -4.56
CA VAL A 659 -10.72 39.49 -4.69
C VAL A 659 -10.00 40.01 -3.45
N THR A 660 -9.15 39.17 -2.86
CA THR A 660 -8.40 39.47 -1.63
C THR A 660 -6.97 38.96 -1.74
N SER A 661 -5.98 39.68 -1.22
CA SER A 661 -4.58 39.22 -1.15
C SER A 661 -4.23 38.73 0.26
N LYS A 662 -3.27 37.80 0.33
CA LYS A 662 -2.56 37.43 1.57
C LYS A 662 -1.07 37.35 1.23
N ILE A 663 -0.28 38.28 1.78
CA ILE A 663 1.18 38.22 1.72
C ILE A 663 1.63 37.12 2.70
N LEU A 664 2.56 36.25 2.29
CA LEU A 664 3.19 35.26 3.16
C LEU A 664 4.39 35.91 3.87
N THR A 665 4.73 35.45 5.08
CA THR A 665 5.59 36.20 6.00
C THR A 665 7.04 36.31 5.50
N THR A 666 7.38 37.47 4.93
CA THR A 666 8.73 37.87 4.56
C THR A 666 9.54 38.29 5.79
N LYS A 667 10.86 38.03 5.80
CA LYS A 667 11.79 38.60 6.80
C LYS A 667 12.07 40.09 6.55
N GLU A 668 11.82 40.54 5.33
CA GLU A 668 12.06 41.89 4.85
C GLU A 668 10.92 42.84 5.19
N LYS A 669 11.25 44.09 5.54
CA LYS A 669 10.27 45.18 5.61
C LYS A 669 9.93 45.66 4.21
N LEU A 670 8.67 45.49 3.82
CA LEU A 670 8.06 46.14 2.66
C LEU A 670 7.67 47.58 3.03
N TYR A 671 7.74 48.48 2.05
CA TYR A 671 7.32 49.88 2.19
C TYR A 671 6.16 50.17 1.21
N GLY A 672 4.98 50.48 1.74
CA GLY A 672 3.75 50.67 0.92
C GLY A 672 3.21 49.39 0.26
N ASP A 673 2.23 49.56 -0.64
CA ASP A 673 1.44 48.47 -1.22
C ASP A 673 2.22 47.59 -2.21
N PHE A 674 2.56 46.37 -1.81
CA PHE A 674 3.18 45.36 -2.68
C PHE A 674 2.27 44.93 -3.84
N LEU A 675 0.96 44.83 -3.59
CA LEU A 675 -0.06 44.46 -4.58
C LEU A 675 -1.25 45.42 -4.51
N SER A 676 -1.63 46.00 -5.64
CA SER A 676 -2.83 46.83 -5.77
C SER A 676 -3.59 46.53 -7.08
N TRP A 677 -4.90 46.70 -7.08
CA TRP A 677 -5.78 46.47 -8.24
C TRP A 677 -7.05 47.31 -8.14
N ARG A 678 -7.76 47.48 -9.26
CA ARG A 678 -9.12 48.04 -9.30
C ARG A 678 -10.07 47.00 -9.85
N LEU A 679 -11.21 46.82 -9.19
CA LEU A 679 -12.18 45.77 -9.53
C LEU A 679 -13.39 46.30 -10.33
N GLU A 680 -13.53 47.62 -10.44
CA GLU A 680 -14.65 48.33 -11.11
C GLU A 680 -14.76 47.94 -12.59
N GLU A 681 -13.65 48.04 -13.34
CA GLU A 681 -13.58 47.66 -14.76
C GLU A 681 -13.85 46.16 -14.98
N THR A 682 -13.45 45.31 -14.04
CA THR A 682 -13.71 43.86 -14.07
C THR A 682 -15.19 43.56 -13.80
N LEU A 683 -15.80 44.20 -12.80
CA LEU A 683 -17.22 44.02 -12.44
C LEU A 683 -18.18 44.62 -13.48
N ALA A 684 -17.76 45.62 -14.25
CA ALA A 684 -18.53 46.13 -15.39
C ALA A 684 -18.78 45.07 -16.50
N GLN A 685 -18.09 43.92 -16.44
CA GLN A 685 -18.24 42.78 -17.37
C GLN A 685 -19.20 41.70 -16.81
N PHE A 686 -19.86 41.94 -15.67
CA PHE A 686 -20.74 40.97 -14.99
C PHE A 686 -22.23 41.25 -15.26
N PRO A 687 -23.11 40.22 -15.28
CA PRO A 687 -22.83 38.82 -15.02
C PRO A 687 -22.10 38.11 -16.18
N LEU A 688 -20.94 37.51 -15.89
CA LEU A 688 -20.05 36.95 -16.90
C LEU A 688 -20.63 35.61 -17.41
N GLN A 689 -21.13 35.64 -18.64
CA GLN A 689 -21.78 34.50 -19.28
C GLN A 689 -20.81 33.33 -19.57
N PRO A 690 -21.31 32.11 -19.75
CA PRO A 690 -20.53 30.97 -20.24
C PRO A 690 -19.67 31.31 -21.48
N GLY A 691 -18.42 30.85 -21.48
CA GLY A 691 -17.46 31.10 -22.55
C GLY A 691 -17.01 32.56 -22.69
N LYS A 692 -17.17 33.39 -21.65
CA LYS A 692 -16.66 34.77 -21.59
C LYS A 692 -15.52 34.90 -20.59
N VAL A 693 -14.66 35.87 -20.86
CA VAL A 693 -13.44 36.16 -20.09
C VAL A 693 -13.54 37.56 -19.51
N ALA A 694 -13.49 37.68 -18.18
CA ALA A 694 -13.25 38.95 -17.51
C ALA A 694 -11.74 39.16 -17.29
N THR A 695 -11.30 40.42 -17.31
CA THR A 695 -9.88 40.76 -17.07
C THR A 695 -9.71 41.64 -15.82
N LEU A 696 -8.70 41.33 -15.01
CA LEU A 696 -8.25 42.07 -13.85
C LEU A 696 -6.76 42.39 -13.99
N THR A 697 -6.39 43.66 -13.88
CA THR A 697 -4.99 44.08 -13.85
C THR A 697 -4.54 44.29 -12.41
N VAL A 698 -3.55 43.50 -11.97
CA VAL A 698 -2.88 43.63 -10.68
C VAL A 698 -1.55 44.34 -10.90
N CYS A 699 -1.30 45.40 -10.14
CA CYS A 699 -0.02 46.08 -10.08
C CYS A 699 0.83 45.44 -8.98
N ILE A 700 2.01 44.94 -9.36
CA ILE A 700 3.05 44.43 -8.46
C ILE A 700 4.10 45.52 -8.34
N LYS A 701 4.31 46.07 -7.14
CA LYS A 701 5.35 47.07 -6.89
C LYS A 701 6.31 46.56 -5.82
N VAL A 702 7.58 46.40 -6.19
CA VAL A 702 8.62 45.97 -5.26
C VAL A 702 9.27 47.21 -4.66
N LYS A 703 9.19 47.35 -3.33
CA LYS A 703 9.86 48.42 -2.58
C LYS A 703 10.36 47.87 -1.24
N LEU A 704 11.55 47.28 -1.28
CA LEU A 704 12.34 46.88 -0.14
C LEU A 704 13.27 48.02 0.27
N ASP A 705 13.95 47.87 1.41
CA ASP A 705 14.95 48.84 1.82
C ASP A 705 16.10 48.96 0.79
N PHE A 706 16.49 50.21 0.51
CA PHE A 706 17.65 50.56 -0.32
C PHE A 706 18.86 50.98 0.53
N SER A 707 18.79 50.86 1.86
CA SER A 707 19.94 51.04 2.74
C SER A 707 20.96 49.90 2.56
N CYS A 708 22.25 50.25 2.57
CA CYS A 708 23.33 49.26 2.58
C CYS A 708 23.60 48.77 4.00
N GLN A 709 23.56 47.45 4.23
CA GLN A 709 23.96 46.87 5.53
C GLN A 709 25.48 46.84 5.65
N GLU A 710 26.00 47.16 6.84
CA GLU A 710 27.43 47.48 7.07
C GLU A 710 28.42 46.42 6.58
N ASN A 711 28.03 45.14 6.55
CA ASN A 711 28.85 44.03 6.06
C ASN A 711 29.35 44.21 4.61
N LEU A 712 28.61 44.94 3.75
CA LEU A 712 28.99 45.18 2.35
C LEU A 712 30.12 46.21 2.18
N LEU A 713 30.43 47.00 3.22
CA LEU A 713 31.50 48.00 3.16
C LEU A 713 32.90 47.42 3.44
N GLN A 714 32.98 46.17 3.90
CA GLN A 714 34.25 45.58 4.36
C GLN A 714 35.16 45.20 3.18
N ASP A 715 34.61 44.60 2.12
CA ASP A 715 35.37 44.21 0.91
C ASP A 715 35.80 45.41 0.03
N LEU A 716 35.20 46.59 0.23
CA LEU A 716 35.62 47.84 -0.39
C LEU A 716 36.69 48.60 0.43
N SER A 717 37.18 48.01 1.53
CA SER A 717 38.14 48.65 2.44
C SER A 717 39.54 48.03 2.46
N ASP A 718 39.78 46.95 1.69
CA ASP A 718 41.08 46.26 1.64
C ASP A 718 42.02 46.83 0.55
N ASP A 719 42.32 48.12 0.65
CA ASP A 719 43.48 48.74 -0.01
C ASP A 719 44.24 49.58 1.05
N GLY A 720 44.81 48.85 2.01
CA GLY A 720 45.17 49.36 3.33
C GLY A 720 46.42 50.26 3.37
N ILE A 721 46.25 51.58 3.19
CA ILE A 721 47.26 52.59 3.56
C ILE A 721 46.67 53.61 4.54
N SER A 722 47.21 53.65 5.76
CA SER A 722 46.75 54.54 6.82
C SER A 722 47.44 55.90 6.84
N VAL A 723 46.64 56.97 6.89
CA VAL A 723 46.98 58.33 7.39
C VAL A 723 47.99 59.16 6.58
N SER A 724 47.45 60.22 5.95
CA SER A 724 48.10 61.48 5.51
C SER A 724 49.18 61.44 4.42
N GLY A 725 48.89 62.10 3.28
CA GLY A 725 49.89 62.53 2.29
C GLY A 725 49.50 62.36 0.82
N PHE A 726 49.22 63.47 0.12
CA PHE A 726 49.38 63.56 -1.34
C PHE A 726 50.89 63.70 -1.67
N PRO A 727 51.41 63.48 -2.92
CA PRO A 727 50.71 63.50 -4.23
C PRO A 727 51.21 62.46 -5.30
N LEU A 728 50.85 62.68 -6.59
CA LEU A 728 51.51 62.24 -7.86
C LEU A 728 51.22 60.86 -8.51
N CYS A 729 50.14 60.81 -9.29
CA CYS A 729 50.04 60.43 -10.72
C CYS A 729 50.91 59.29 -11.38
N SER A 730 50.22 58.23 -11.85
CA SER A 730 50.45 57.46 -13.12
C SER A 730 51.67 56.48 -13.26
N PRO A 731 51.72 55.58 -14.29
CA PRO A 731 50.70 54.60 -14.73
C PRO A 731 51.27 53.18 -15.13
N SER A 732 50.40 52.23 -15.51
CA SER A 732 50.66 50.88 -16.10
C SER A 732 51.00 49.75 -15.08
N ARG A 733 50.59 48.47 -15.20
CA ARG A 733 50.48 47.60 -16.41
C ARG A 733 49.54 46.37 -16.22
N GLN A 734 48.82 45.99 -17.27
CA GLN A 734 48.51 44.62 -17.77
C GLN A 734 48.15 43.43 -16.83
N VAL A 735 46.84 43.15 -16.76
CA VAL A 735 46.16 41.90 -17.22
C VAL A 735 46.92 40.56 -17.18
N VAL A 736 46.40 39.60 -16.39
CA VAL A 736 46.31 38.15 -16.74
C VAL A 736 44.95 37.61 -16.26
N ARG A 737 44.26 36.79 -17.08
CA ARG A 737 43.05 36.04 -16.70
C ARG A 737 43.38 34.57 -16.37
N PRO A 738 42.84 33.97 -15.30
CA PRO A 738 42.63 32.52 -15.23
C PRO A 738 41.61 32.06 -16.28
N ARG A 739 41.65 30.78 -16.66
CA ARG A 739 40.67 30.16 -17.57
C ARG A 739 39.61 29.38 -16.78
N ALA A 740 38.41 29.27 -17.37
CA ALA A 740 37.42 28.31 -16.93
C ALA A 740 37.83 26.88 -17.31
N ASP A 741 37.44 25.92 -16.48
CA ASP A 741 37.42 24.50 -16.79
C ASP A 741 36.06 23.92 -16.36
N SER A 742 35.62 22.80 -16.95
CA SER A 742 34.21 22.38 -16.86
C SER A 742 34.00 20.87 -16.70
N LYS A 743 33.06 20.49 -15.81
CA LYS A 743 32.27 19.24 -15.85
C LYS A 743 31.09 19.29 -14.86
N PRO A 744 30.06 18.43 -15.02
CA PRO A 744 28.69 18.77 -14.64
C PRO A 744 28.22 18.29 -13.24
N ALA A 745 27.02 18.74 -12.89
CA ALA A 745 26.37 18.66 -11.60
C ALA A 745 25.98 17.25 -11.11
N ASN A 746 25.83 17.16 -9.79
CA ASN A 746 24.74 16.46 -9.11
C ASN A 746 24.27 17.34 -7.93
N PRO A 747 23.02 17.23 -7.46
CA PRO A 747 22.45 18.15 -6.47
C PRO A 747 23.01 17.91 -5.07
N ALA A 748 23.16 18.99 -4.29
CA ALA A 748 23.62 18.97 -2.90
C ALA A 748 22.57 19.58 -1.97
N GLU A 749 22.35 18.95 -0.82
CA GLU A 749 21.51 19.47 0.26
C GLU A 749 22.26 20.52 1.11
N GLY A 750 21.52 21.41 1.77
CA GLY A 750 22.01 22.18 2.92
C GLY A 750 22.86 23.42 2.58
N SER A 751 22.20 24.51 2.16
CA SER A 751 22.80 25.84 2.08
C SER A 751 23.31 26.32 3.45
N ARG A 752 24.58 26.74 3.52
CA ARG A 752 25.15 27.45 4.68
C ARG A 752 24.81 28.95 4.60
N PRO A 753 24.61 29.65 5.73
CA PRO A 753 24.34 31.08 5.72
C PRO A 753 25.63 31.90 5.52
N GLY A 754 25.61 32.85 4.58
CA GLY A 754 26.69 33.82 4.37
C GLY A 754 27.35 33.74 2.99
N ASP A 755 26.60 34.06 1.93
CA ASP A 755 27.12 34.18 0.55
C ASP A 755 26.46 35.41 -0.13
N PRO A 756 27.19 36.40 -0.69
CA PRO A 756 26.68 37.79 -0.75
C PRO A 756 25.71 38.15 -1.89
N GLY A 757 25.33 37.20 -2.75
CA GLY A 757 24.48 37.42 -3.93
C GLY A 757 22.99 37.14 -3.74
N HIS A 758 22.43 37.35 -2.54
CA HIS A 758 21.07 36.89 -2.22
C HIS A 758 19.96 37.73 -2.87
N VAL A 759 19.42 37.21 -3.98
CA VAL A 759 18.08 37.54 -4.49
C VAL A 759 17.06 37.35 -3.37
N LYS A 760 16.27 38.38 -3.07
CA LYS A 760 15.26 38.34 -2.00
C LYS A 760 13.93 37.84 -2.58
N THR A 761 13.22 36.95 -1.90
CA THR A 761 11.92 36.44 -2.36
C THR A 761 10.76 37.07 -1.60
N LEU A 762 9.71 37.44 -2.33
CA LEU A 762 8.44 37.93 -1.80
C LEU A 762 7.31 37.04 -2.33
N GLU A 763 6.42 36.61 -1.44
CA GLU A 763 5.38 35.64 -1.76
C GLU A 763 3.99 36.17 -1.37
N ALA A 764 3.02 36.02 -2.25
CA ALA A 764 1.63 36.37 -1.97
C ALA A 764 0.64 35.44 -2.68
N ILE A 765 -0.58 35.35 -2.14
CA ILE A 765 -1.68 34.59 -2.72
C ILE A 765 -2.86 35.53 -2.95
N LEU A 766 -3.33 35.60 -4.19
CA LEU A 766 -4.57 36.25 -4.59
C LEU A 766 -5.72 35.24 -4.54
N ASN A 767 -6.73 35.50 -3.72
CA ASN A 767 -7.89 34.64 -3.50
C ASN A 767 -9.13 35.27 -4.13
N PHE A 768 -9.76 34.54 -5.04
CA PHE A 768 -10.94 34.92 -5.81
C PHE A 768 -12.13 34.10 -5.29
N LYS A 769 -13.07 34.74 -4.59
CA LYS A 769 -14.33 34.11 -4.18
C LYS A 769 -15.44 34.49 -5.15
N TYR A 770 -16.24 33.54 -5.59
CA TYR A 770 -17.19 33.77 -6.66
C TYR A 770 -18.47 32.93 -6.58
N SER A 771 -19.57 33.46 -7.10
CA SER A 771 -20.89 32.80 -7.15
C SER A 771 -21.76 33.33 -8.29
N GLY A 772 -22.77 32.55 -8.66
CA GLY A 772 -23.85 32.91 -9.59
C GLY A 772 -24.76 31.70 -9.81
N GLY A 773 -25.85 31.86 -10.56
CA GLY A 773 -26.80 30.79 -10.85
C GLY A 773 -27.55 30.27 -9.62
N PRO A 774 -28.22 29.09 -9.73
CA PRO A 774 -29.01 28.50 -8.66
C PRO A 774 -28.26 28.33 -7.32
N GLY A 775 -26.98 27.94 -7.37
CA GLY A 775 -26.16 27.80 -6.16
C GLY A 775 -25.93 29.12 -5.41
N HIS A 776 -25.93 30.27 -6.10
CA HIS A 776 -25.86 31.57 -5.43
C HIS A 776 -27.12 31.87 -4.60
N VAL A 777 -28.30 31.51 -5.13
CA VAL A 777 -29.60 31.73 -4.46
C VAL A 777 -29.70 30.93 -3.14
N GLU A 778 -29.13 29.72 -3.10
CA GLU A 778 -29.01 28.94 -1.86
C GLU A 778 -27.84 29.37 -0.94
N GLY A 779 -27.13 30.43 -1.31
CA GLY A 779 -26.05 31.02 -0.53
C GLY A 779 -24.71 30.28 -0.63
N TYR A 780 -24.43 29.61 -1.74
CA TYR A 780 -23.14 28.96 -2.00
C TYR A 780 -22.21 29.82 -2.86
N TYR A 781 -20.91 29.61 -2.68
CA TYR A 781 -19.82 30.22 -3.46
C TYR A 781 -18.64 29.25 -3.61
N ARG A 782 -17.72 29.58 -4.51
CA ARG A 782 -16.44 28.87 -4.75
C ARG A 782 -15.26 29.78 -4.47
N SER A 783 -14.09 29.19 -4.25
CA SER A 783 -12.83 29.92 -4.08
C SER A 783 -11.75 29.39 -5.02
N LEU A 784 -10.96 30.29 -5.59
CA LEU A 784 -9.72 30.00 -6.33
C LEU A 784 -8.57 30.80 -5.75
N ALA A 785 -7.36 30.24 -5.84
CA ALA A 785 -6.14 30.87 -5.32
C ALA A 785 -5.03 30.88 -6.38
N LEU A 786 -4.45 32.06 -6.62
CA LEU A 786 -3.30 32.30 -7.50
C LEU A 786 -2.10 32.71 -6.63
N GLY A 787 -1.08 31.87 -6.58
CA GLY A 787 0.20 32.16 -5.93
C GLY A 787 1.10 33.01 -6.83
N LEU A 788 1.79 33.97 -6.23
CA LEU A 788 2.76 34.86 -6.88
C LEU A 788 4.08 34.79 -6.10
N HIS A 789 5.13 34.39 -6.79
CA HIS A 789 6.52 34.42 -6.33
C HIS A 789 7.25 35.56 -7.04
N VAL A 790 7.78 36.53 -6.29
CA VAL A 790 8.57 37.63 -6.83
C VAL A 790 10.00 37.48 -6.34
N GLU A 791 10.91 37.28 -7.28
CA GLU A 791 12.35 37.35 -7.06
C GLU A 791 12.79 38.81 -7.22
N VAL A 792 13.48 39.33 -6.20
CA VAL A 792 13.92 40.72 -6.11
C VAL A 792 15.43 40.79 -6.20
N GLU A 793 15.92 41.31 -7.32
CA GLU A 793 17.32 41.69 -7.50
C GLU A 793 17.57 43.11 -6.92
N PRO A 794 18.76 43.36 -6.34
CA PRO A 794 19.14 44.69 -5.88
C PRO A 794 19.41 45.61 -7.08
N SER A 795 18.98 46.88 -7.00
CA SER A 795 19.09 47.86 -8.09
C SER A 795 20.17 48.91 -7.79
N VAL A 796 19.83 49.82 -6.89
CA VAL A 796 20.75 50.77 -6.26
C VAL A 796 20.74 50.55 -4.75
N PHE A 797 21.88 50.81 -4.11
CA PHE A 797 21.94 51.02 -2.68
C PHE A 797 22.39 52.44 -2.37
N PHE A 798 21.88 52.99 -1.28
CA PHE A 798 22.42 54.19 -0.67
C PHE A 798 23.33 53.77 0.47
N THR A 799 24.65 53.95 0.30
CA THR A 799 25.66 53.55 1.29
C THR A 799 25.80 54.56 2.42
N ARG A 800 25.44 55.82 2.15
CA ARG A 800 25.49 56.92 3.13
C ARG A 800 24.51 58.02 2.80
N VAL A 801 23.95 58.64 3.84
CA VAL A 801 23.17 59.88 3.76
C VAL A 801 23.80 60.97 4.62
N SER A 802 23.80 62.21 4.13
CA SER A 802 24.17 63.40 4.93
C SER A 802 23.53 64.67 4.36
N THR A 803 23.58 65.77 5.10
CA THR A 803 22.92 67.03 4.72
C THR A 803 23.88 68.21 4.83
N LEU A 804 24.01 69.03 3.78
CA LEU A 804 24.68 70.32 3.83
C LEU A 804 23.67 71.47 3.81
N PRO A 805 23.94 72.62 4.47
CA PRO A 805 23.11 73.81 4.32
C PRO A 805 23.11 74.30 2.87
N ALA A 806 22.01 74.90 2.44
CA ALA A 806 21.95 75.69 1.20
C ALA A 806 22.12 77.19 1.50
N THR A 807 22.15 78.02 0.46
CA THR A 807 22.16 79.49 0.57
C THR A 807 20.86 80.05 1.15
N SER A 808 19.75 79.32 1.03
CA SER A 808 18.46 79.62 1.67
C SER A 808 18.28 78.82 2.96
N THR A 809 17.86 79.47 4.04
CA THR A 809 17.55 78.82 5.33
C THR A 809 16.37 77.85 5.26
N ARG A 810 15.56 77.91 4.19
CA ARG A 810 14.47 76.98 3.91
C ARG A 810 14.91 75.74 3.11
N GLN A 811 16.17 75.64 2.72
CA GLN A 811 16.69 74.58 1.86
C GLN A 811 17.95 73.92 2.43
N CYS A 812 18.24 72.72 1.94
CA CYS A 812 19.47 71.98 2.20
C CYS A 812 19.80 71.06 1.03
N HIS A 813 21.07 70.72 0.86
CA HIS A 813 21.51 69.69 -0.07
C HIS A 813 21.55 68.34 0.65
N LEU A 814 20.68 67.42 0.24
CA LEU A 814 20.73 66.02 0.66
C LEU A 814 21.81 65.32 -0.18
N LEU A 815 22.89 64.89 0.49
CA LEU A 815 23.95 64.11 -0.11
C LEU A 815 23.65 62.62 0.08
N LEU A 816 23.59 61.88 -1.02
CA LEU A 816 23.40 60.43 -1.05
C LEU A 816 24.60 59.81 -1.77
N ASP A 817 25.29 58.88 -1.11
CA ASP A 817 26.32 58.06 -1.75
C ASP A 817 25.63 56.87 -2.41
N VAL A 818 25.48 56.91 -3.73
CA VAL A 818 24.67 55.99 -4.54
C VAL A 818 25.58 54.94 -5.16
N PHE A 819 25.30 53.67 -4.87
CA PHE A 819 26.01 52.51 -5.37
C PHE A 819 25.13 51.72 -6.36
N ASN A 820 25.67 51.38 -7.53
CA ASN A 820 25.02 50.51 -8.50
C ASN A 820 25.35 49.04 -8.20
N SER A 821 24.34 48.31 -7.70
CA SER A 821 24.46 46.88 -7.39
C SER A 821 24.16 45.93 -8.56
N THR A 822 23.91 46.46 -9.77
CA THR A 822 23.66 45.65 -10.96
C THR A 822 24.93 45.44 -11.79
N GLU A 823 24.97 44.38 -12.59
CA GLU A 823 26.03 44.16 -13.61
C GLU A 823 25.93 45.09 -14.83
N HIS A 824 24.97 46.02 -14.84
CA HIS A 824 24.65 46.87 -15.99
C HIS A 824 24.99 48.34 -15.72
N GLU A 825 25.10 49.13 -16.78
CA GLU A 825 25.09 50.60 -16.67
C GLU A 825 23.69 51.05 -16.23
N LEU A 826 23.64 51.86 -15.18
CA LEU A 826 22.41 52.30 -14.52
C LEU A 826 22.45 53.83 -14.37
N THR A 827 21.39 54.51 -14.82
CA THR A 827 21.25 55.95 -14.65
C THR A 827 20.29 56.27 -13.51
N VAL A 828 20.64 57.22 -12.65
CA VAL A 828 19.83 57.70 -11.53
C VAL A 828 19.49 59.17 -11.74
N SER A 829 18.21 59.49 -11.67
CA SER A 829 17.70 60.85 -11.71
C SER A 829 16.94 61.16 -10.42
N ALA A 830 16.91 62.44 -10.04
CA ALA A 830 16.00 62.97 -9.02
C ALA A 830 15.28 64.19 -9.61
N ARG A 831 14.12 64.59 -9.08
CA ARG A 831 13.40 65.73 -9.66
C ARG A 831 14.30 66.99 -9.63
N SER A 832 14.41 67.64 -10.80
CA SER A 832 15.19 68.87 -11.01
C SER A 832 16.71 68.77 -10.74
N ASN A 833 17.30 67.60 -10.98
CA ASN A 833 18.76 67.40 -10.96
C ASN A 833 19.28 66.84 -12.31
N GLU A 834 20.59 66.90 -12.54
CA GLU A 834 21.24 66.19 -13.65
C GLU A 834 21.22 64.67 -13.46
N GLU A 835 21.32 63.90 -14.55
CA GLU A 835 21.34 62.43 -14.51
C GLU A 835 22.72 61.91 -14.11
N LEU A 836 22.76 61.06 -13.09
CA LEU A 836 23.95 60.37 -12.61
C LEU A 836 24.08 59.02 -13.32
N ILE A 837 25.11 58.84 -14.15
CA ILE A 837 25.40 57.55 -14.81
C ILE A 837 26.39 56.77 -13.94
N LEU A 838 26.07 55.51 -13.63
CA LEU A 838 26.91 54.61 -12.83
C LEU A 838 27.20 53.33 -13.61
N HIS A 839 28.48 52.95 -13.68
CA HIS A 839 28.88 51.62 -14.13
C HIS A 839 28.64 50.55 -13.05
N ALA A 840 28.77 49.28 -13.41
CA ALA A 840 28.54 48.15 -12.49
C ALA A 840 29.50 48.20 -11.29
N GLY A 841 28.96 48.18 -10.07
CA GLY A 841 29.74 48.29 -8.83
C GLY A 841 30.29 49.69 -8.54
N GLU A 842 29.90 50.72 -9.30
CA GLU A 842 30.35 52.10 -9.05
C GLU A 842 29.56 52.77 -7.92
N CYS A 843 30.25 53.60 -7.11
CA CYS A 843 29.63 54.40 -6.06
C CYS A 843 29.96 55.89 -6.25
N GLN A 844 28.94 56.74 -6.43
CA GLN A 844 29.12 58.18 -6.61
C GLN A 844 28.14 59.00 -5.77
N ARG A 845 28.59 60.18 -5.30
CA ARG A 845 27.78 61.09 -4.49
C ARG A 845 26.83 61.92 -5.35
N MET A 846 25.53 61.68 -5.22
CA MET A 846 24.48 62.57 -5.70
C MET A 846 24.19 63.65 -4.65
N ALA A 847 24.01 64.90 -5.09
CA ALA A 847 23.60 66.02 -4.25
C ALA A 847 22.25 66.57 -4.73
N ILE A 848 21.18 66.39 -3.96
CA ILE A 848 19.83 66.85 -4.30
C ILE A 848 19.50 68.07 -3.45
N GLN A 849 19.24 69.23 -4.06
CA GLN A 849 18.73 70.40 -3.35
C GLN A 849 17.25 70.18 -3.00
N VAL A 850 16.89 70.28 -1.73
CA VAL A 850 15.52 70.11 -1.25
C VAL A 850 15.07 71.23 -0.32
N ASP A 851 13.80 71.62 -0.48
CA ASP A 851 13.05 72.39 0.52
C ASP A 851 12.89 71.59 1.81
N LYS A 852 13.07 72.27 2.94
CA LYS A 852 12.87 71.72 4.28
C LYS A 852 11.39 71.40 4.54
N PHE A 853 11.18 70.45 5.44
CA PHE A 853 9.93 69.73 5.63
C PHE A 853 9.14 70.28 6.83
N ASN A 854 7.86 70.56 6.66
CA ASN A 854 6.96 70.95 7.76
C ASN A 854 6.21 69.73 8.32
N PHE A 855 6.88 68.96 9.16
CA PHE A 855 6.32 67.76 9.78
C PHE A 855 5.11 68.00 10.73
N GLU A 856 4.58 69.23 10.86
CA GLU A 856 3.52 69.55 11.84
C GLU A 856 2.09 69.25 11.37
N SER A 857 1.78 69.38 10.07
CA SER A 857 0.39 69.38 9.57
C SER A 857 -0.21 67.99 9.34
N PHE A 858 -0.92 67.46 10.35
CA PHE A 858 -1.73 66.25 10.23
C PHE A 858 -3.11 66.38 10.84
N PRO A 859 -4.16 65.89 10.14
CA PRO A 859 -5.39 65.48 10.80
C PRO A 859 -5.08 64.32 11.77
N GLU A 860 -5.65 64.38 12.97
CA GLU A 860 -5.95 63.16 13.70
C GLU A 860 -7.11 62.45 12.98
N SER A 861 -7.04 61.13 12.83
CA SER A 861 -8.11 60.36 12.20
C SER A 861 -9.38 60.40 13.07
N PRO A 862 -10.58 60.53 12.47
CA PRO A 862 -11.83 60.55 13.23
C PRO A 862 -12.06 59.21 13.96
N GLU A 863 -12.72 59.29 15.12
CA GLU A 863 -12.81 58.20 16.10
C GLU A 863 -13.37 56.87 15.54
N GLU A 864 -12.64 55.77 15.74
CA GLU A 864 -13.27 54.51 16.16
C GLU A 864 -12.94 54.25 17.63
N LYS A 865 -13.98 54.05 18.44
CA LYS A 865 -13.86 53.95 19.90
C LYS A 865 -13.64 52.50 20.33
N GLY A 866 -12.47 52.19 20.92
CA GLY A 866 -12.37 51.03 21.82
C GLY A 866 -11.13 50.15 21.78
N GLN A 867 -9.92 50.70 21.69
CA GLN A 867 -8.70 50.01 22.13
C GLN A 867 -7.58 51.00 22.46
N SER A 868 -6.70 50.65 23.40
CA SER A 868 -5.51 51.43 23.73
C SER A 868 -4.45 51.24 22.64
N ALA A 869 -4.43 52.13 21.64
CA ALA A 869 -3.45 52.09 20.56
C ALA A 869 -2.03 52.00 21.11
N ASN A 870 -1.26 50.99 20.66
CA ASN A 870 0.08 50.76 21.19
C ASN A 870 0.99 51.93 20.81
N SER A 871 1.48 52.61 21.84
CA SER A 871 2.33 53.80 21.73
C SER A 871 3.46 53.66 20.69
N LYS A 872 4.05 52.46 20.53
CA LYS A 872 5.15 52.23 19.58
C LYS A 872 4.72 52.09 18.11
N GLN A 873 3.57 51.47 17.80
CA GLN A 873 3.06 51.38 16.41
C GLN A 873 2.76 52.79 15.86
N LEU A 874 2.34 53.67 16.76
CA LEU A 874 2.17 55.11 16.54
C LEU A 874 3.49 55.87 16.31
N GLU A 875 4.69 55.31 16.52
CA GLU A 875 5.88 55.80 15.80
C GLU A 875 5.86 55.33 14.36
N GLU A 876 5.73 54.02 14.17
CA GLU A 876 6.10 53.32 12.95
C GLU A 876 5.24 53.78 11.76
N GLU A 877 3.90 53.86 11.90
CA GLU A 877 2.97 54.47 10.91
C GLU A 877 3.38 55.91 10.53
N ARG A 878 3.81 56.65 11.55
CA ARG A 878 4.02 58.10 11.50
C ARG A 878 5.36 58.42 10.86
N GLN A 879 6.42 57.69 11.23
CA GLN A 879 7.76 57.73 10.63
C GLN A 879 7.74 57.16 9.21
N GLU A 880 7.01 56.08 8.94
CA GLU A 880 6.82 55.55 7.59
C GLU A 880 6.27 56.61 6.65
N ALA A 881 5.19 57.30 7.02
CA ALA A 881 4.66 58.38 6.21
C ALA A 881 5.51 59.68 6.25
N ARG A 882 6.42 59.86 7.22
CA ARG A 882 7.53 60.85 7.10
C ARG A 882 8.42 60.49 5.92
N GLY A 883 8.74 59.20 5.82
CA GLY A 883 9.43 58.58 4.71
C GLY A 883 8.71 58.74 3.37
N LEU A 884 7.44 58.30 3.26
CA LEU A 884 6.66 58.30 2.01
C LEU A 884 6.67 59.65 1.29
N GLU A 885 6.65 60.75 2.03
CA GLU A 885 6.62 62.07 1.43
C GLU A 885 7.99 62.76 1.32
N ILE A 886 9.02 62.29 2.05
CA ILE A 886 10.42 62.56 1.70
C ILE A 886 10.77 61.86 0.38
N ASN A 887 10.31 60.61 0.23
CA ASN A 887 10.40 59.84 -1.00
C ASN A 887 9.64 60.51 -2.14
N SER A 888 8.38 60.92 -1.92
CA SER A 888 7.64 61.70 -2.92
C SER A 888 8.38 62.99 -3.25
N LYS A 889 8.90 63.75 -2.27
CA LYS A 889 9.73 64.96 -2.46
C LYS A 889 10.89 64.76 -3.43
N LEU A 890 11.64 63.68 -3.26
CA LEU A 890 12.86 63.44 -4.02
C LEU A 890 12.53 62.90 -5.42
N GLY A 891 11.60 61.94 -5.51
CA GLY A 891 11.24 61.28 -6.77
C GLY A 891 12.48 60.73 -7.47
N ILE A 892 13.24 59.88 -6.77
CA ILE A 892 14.47 59.30 -7.31
C ILE A 892 14.08 58.12 -8.20
N HIS A 893 14.46 58.16 -9.46
CA HIS A 893 14.17 57.13 -10.43
C HIS A 893 15.47 56.58 -11.02
N TRP A 894 15.59 55.25 -11.03
CA TRP A 894 16.66 54.55 -11.72
C TRP A 894 16.18 53.98 -13.05
N THR A 895 17.06 53.92 -14.04
CA THR A 895 16.84 53.28 -15.35
C THR A 895 18.03 52.39 -15.69
N ILE A 896 17.76 51.20 -16.25
CA ILE A 896 18.77 50.31 -16.82
C ILE A 896 18.54 50.27 -18.34
N PRO A 897 19.24 51.10 -19.15
CA PRO A 897 18.89 51.30 -20.56
C PRO A 897 19.00 50.03 -21.42
N SER A 898 19.95 49.14 -21.11
CA SER A 898 20.15 47.86 -21.78
C SER A 898 18.96 46.92 -21.66
N LEU A 899 18.32 46.88 -20.48
CA LEU A 899 17.16 46.04 -20.17
C LEU A 899 15.82 46.75 -20.40
N LYS A 900 15.84 48.08 -20.62
CA LYS A 900 14.66 48.97 -20.67
C LYS A 900 13.78 48.91 -19.41
N ARG A 901 14.39 48.60 -18.27
CA ARG A 901 13.73 48.56 -16.95
C ARG A 901 13.90 49.89 -16.23
N THR A 902 12.91 50.26 -15.43
CA THR A 902 12.88 51.49 -14.62
C THR A 902 12.28 51.21 -13.25
N GLY A 903 12.69 51.97 -12.24
CA GLY A 903 12.11 51.89 -10.91
C GLY A 903 12.25 53.17 -10.09
N GLU A 904 11.64 53.16 -8.91
CA GLU A 904 11.66 54.25 -7.94
C GLU A 904 12.56 53.84 -6.75
N ALA A 905 13.65 54.58 -6.54
CA ALA A 905 14.55 54.37 -5.41
C ALA A 905 14.08 55.14 -4.18
N SER A 906 14.17 54.51 -3.00
CA SER A 906 13.62 55.09 -1.78
C SER A 906 14.65 55.26 -0.67
N VAL A 907 14.69 56.45 -0.07
CA VAL A 907 15.59 56.77 1.05
C VAL A 907 15.04 56.32 2.41
N GLU A 908 13.86 55.68 2.47
CA GLU A 908 13.06 55.55 3.69
C GLU A 908 13.75 54.81 4.85
N GLY A 909 14.54 53.77 4.57
CA GLY A 909 15.34 53.08 5.60
C GLY A 909 16.55 53.87 6.12
N LEU A 910 16.99 54.92 5.40
CA LEU A 910 18.12 55.77 5.79
C LEU A 910 17.74 56.89 6.78
N LEU A 911 16.44 57.16 6.93
CA LEU A 911 15.91 58.35 7.61
C LEU A 911 15.90 58.18 9.13
N ASN A 912 17.10 58.19 9.72
CA ASN A 912 17.28 58.32 11.16
C ASN A 912 16.83 59.70 11.67
N GLN A 913 16.58 59.81 12.98
CA GLN A 913 16.07 61.04 13.60
C GLN A 913 16.98 62.27 13.40
N LEU A 914 18.29 62.09 13.23
CA LEU A 914 19.23 63.21 12.97
C LEU A 914 19.04 63.80 11.57
N VAL A 915 18.97 62.94 10.54
CA VAL A 915 18.70 63.37 9.15
C VAL A 915 17.32 64.01 9.06
N LEU A 916 16.30 63.42 9.71
CA LEU A 916 14.96 64.01 9.79
C LEU A 916 14.98 65.38 10.48
N GLY A 917 15.71 65.55 11.59
CA GLY A 917 15.88 66.83 12.26
C GLY A 917 16.59 67.89 11.42
N HIS A 918 17.55 67.50 10.56
CA HIS A 918 18.19 68.41 9.62
C HIS A 918 17.28 68.79 8.43
N LEU A 919 16.45 67.85 7.96
CA LEU A 919 15.44 68.10 6.93
C LEU A 919 14.26 68.92 7.44
N GLN A 920 13.98 68.93 8.75
CA GLN A 920 12.89 69.73 9.34
C GLN A 920 13.10 71.24 9.13
N LEU A 921 12.00 71.93 8.81
CA LEU A 921 11.94 73.39 8.82
C LEU A 921 11.92 73.90 10.27
N ALA A 922 12.83 74.81 10.62
CA ALA A 922 12.90 75.34 11.98
C ALA A 922 11.68 76.21 12.32
N PRO A 923 10.99 76.02 13.46
CA PRO A 923 9.74 76.72 13.79
C PRO A 923 9.92 78.20 14.22
N LEU A 924 11.16 78.71 14.26
CA LEU A 924 11.46 80.06 14.74
C LEU A 924 11.30 81.13 13.64
N LEU A 925 10.11 81.70 13.53
CA LEU A 925 9.85 82.93 12.77
C LEU A 925 10.29 84.17 13.58
N TRP A 926 11.37 84.83 13.16
CA TRP A 926 11.82 86.10 13.76
C TRP A 926 11.26 87.30 12.99
N ALA A 927 10.50 88.16 13.68
CA ALA A 927 10.01 89.43 13.16
C ALA A 927 10.44 90.60 14.06
N TRP A 928 11.08 91.61 13.49
CA TRP A 928 11.54 92.79 14.23
C TRP A 928 10.40 93.82 14.41
N ALA A 929 9.70 93.74 15.55
CA ALA A 929 8.67 94.71 15.92
C ALA A 929 9.26 95.86 16.77
N TRP A 930 9.31 97.07 16.20
CA TRP A 930 9.58 98.28 16.98
C TRP A 930 8.35 98.66 17.81
N VAL A 931 8.48 98.70 19.14
CA VAL A 931 7.38 99.02 20.05
C VAL A 931 7.70 100.24 20.91
N TRP A 932 6.98 101.33 20.68
CA TRP A 932 6.97 102.47 21.61
C TRP A 932 6.19 102.11 22.88
N ARG A 933 6.78 102.39 24.05
CA ARG A 933 6.08 102.56 25.33
C ARG A 933 5.62 104.04 25.42
N CYS A 934 4.70 104.50 26.27
CA CYS A 934 4.05 104.02 27.50
C CYS A 934 2.79 104.92 27.71
N PRO A 935 2.15 105.06 28.89
CA PRO A 935 1.98 104.14 30.03
C PRO A 935 0.50 103.95 30.46
N GLN A 936 0.20 102.86 31.15
CA GLN A 936 -0.55 102.82 32.44
C GLN A 936 -0.46 101.38 33.01
N ARG A 937 -0.81 101.18 34.28
CA ARG A 937 -0.51 99.97 35.08
C ARG A 937 -1.60 99.74 36.15
N PRO A 938 -1.69 98.57 36.83
CA PRO A 938 -1.09 97.25 36.55
C PRO A 938 -2.04 96.04 36.87
N VAL A 939 -1.44 94.84 36.97
CA VAL A 939 -1.82 93.71 37.88
C VAL A 939 -2.87 92.67 37.41
N VAL A 940 -2.31 91.56 36.91
CA VAL A 940 -2.56 90.14 37.29
C VAL A 940 -3.66 89.31 36.59
N ASP A 941 -3.20 88.11 36.19
CA ASP A 941 -3.85 86.84 35.85
C ASP A 941 -4.96 86.72 34.77
N SER A 942 -4.47 86.46 33.54
CA SER A 942 -4.44 85.14 32.87
C SER A 942 -5.74 84.34 32.60
N VAL A 943 -5.68 83.53 31.53
CA VAL A 943 -6.76 82.67 30.98
C VAL A 943 -7.97 83.46 30.41
N ALA A 944 -7.77 84.06 29.23
CA ALA A 944 -8.83 84.73 28.48
C ALA A 944 -9.37 83.87 27.31
N TRP A 945 -10.69 83.65 27.33
CA TRP A 945 -11.62 83.71 26.18
C TRP A 945 -11.21 83.04 24.85
N ALA A 946 -11.79 81.85 24.60
CA ALA A 946 -11.78 81.18 23.30
C ALA A 946 -13.17 80.56 22.93
N TRP A 947 -14.26 81.28 23.17
CA TRP A 947 -15.63 80.91 22.73
C TRP A 947 -16.42 82.16 22.28
N LEU A 948 -17.12 82.05 21.13
CA LEU A 948 -17.94 83.09 20.46
C LEU A 948 -17.11 84.30 19.97
N LEU A 949 -17.07 84.68 18.68
CA LEU A 949 -18.19 84.95 17.75
C LEU A 949 -17.69 85.14 16.29
N ARG A 950 -18.63 85.25 15.33
CA ARG A 950 -18.50 85.42 13.84
C ARG A 950 -18.53 84.09 13.06
N MET A 951 -19.42 83.83 12.09
CA MET A 951 -20.42 84.63 11.33
C MET A 951 -19.92 85.69 10.33
N CYS A 952 -20.52 85.64 9.12
CA CYS A 952 -20.56 86.61 8.00
C CYS A 952 -19.47 86.57 6.89
N VAL A 953 -19.95 86.56 5.61
CA VAL A 953 -19.35 87.15 4.38
C VAL A 953 -18.09 86.44 3.81
N HIS A 954 -17.93 86.12 2.50
CA HIS A 954 -18.73 86.20 1.25
C HIS A 954 -18.48 84.89 0.44
N LEU A 955 -19.43 84.31 -0.33
CA LEU A 955 -19.97 84.68 -1.66
C LEU A 955 -19.02 84.42 -2.86
N GLU A 956 -19.55 83.74 -3.89
CA GLU A 956 -18.86 83.22 -5.08
C GLU A 956 -18.65 84.28 -6.19
N TRP A 957 -17.87 83.93 -7.21
CA TRP A 957 -17.98 84.47 -8.57
C TRP A 957 -18.13 83.33 -9.59
N GLY A 958 -19.30 83.25 -10.22
CA GLY A 958 -19.65 82.27 -11.23
C GLY A 958 -21.00 82.64 -11.86
N GLU A 959 -20.99 83.15 -13.08
CA GLU A 959 -22.18 83.75 -13.72
C GLU A 959 -23.05 82.72 -14.45
N ALA A 960 -24.39 82.79 -14.27
CA ALA A 960 -25.39 83.00 -15.34
C ALA A 960 -26.83 82.76 -14.84
N GLY A 961 -27.80 83.53 -15.36
CA GLY A 961 -29.19 83.65 -14.86
C GLY A 961 -30.10 82.41 -14.90
N GLY A 962 -31.36 82.49 -14.46
CA GLY A 962 -32.08 83.65 -13.88
C GLY A 962 -33.61 83.59 -14.14
N ALA A 963 -34.41 84.19 -13.25
CA ALA A 963 -35.89 84.30 -13.28
C ALA A 963 -36.69 82.97 -13.13
N ARG A 964 -37.91 82.88 -12.56
CA ARG A 964 -38.83 83.73 -11.75
C ARG A 964 -39.94 82.78 -11.18
N VAL A 965 -40.86 83.03 -10.23
CA VAL A 965 -41.08 83.84 -8.99
C VAL A 965 -42.49 83.37 -8.45
N TRP A 966 -42.96 83.79 -7.26
CA TRP A 966 -44.27 83.50 -6.60
C TRP A 966 -44.35 82.17 -5.78
N THR A 967 -45.00 82.04 -4.60
CA THR A 967 -45.22 82.89 -3.37
C THR A 967 -46.08 82.12 -2.34
N SER A 968 -46.01 82.47 -1.03
CA SER A 968 -47.00 82.38 0.09
C SER A 968 -48.29 81.52 -0.03
N SER A 969 -48.84 80.88 1.02
CA SER A 969 -48.77 81.05 2.49
C SER A 969 -48.83 79.65 3.22
N GLU A 970 -49.20 79.39 4.49
CA GLU A 970 -49.78 80.16 5.63
C GLU A 970 -49.33 79.57 7.01
N ALA A 971 -50.12 79.65 8.10
CA ALA A 971 -49.63 79.43 9.48
C ALA A 971 -50.52 78.60 10.46
N VAL A 972 -49.87 77.74 11.26
CA VAL A 972 -49.88 77.62 12.75
C VAL A 972 -51.16 78.08 13.51
N PRO A 973 -51.82 77.23 14.35
CA PRO A 973 -51.56 77.31 15.81
C PRO A 973 -51.81 76.08 16.75
N GLN A 974 -50.99 76.02 17.82
CA GLN A 974 -51.23 75.72 19.27
C GLN A 974 -52.29 74.67 19.73
N VAL A 975 -51.97 73.62 20.54
CA VAL A 975 -51.43 73.49 21.95
C VAL A 975 -52.51 73.42 23.05
N ARG A 976 -52.31 72.56 24.08
CA ARG A 976 -52.98 72.37 25.43
C ARG A 976 -53.76 71.05 25.62
N VAL A 977 -53.91 70.42 26.82
CA VAL A 977 -53.25 70.43 28.17
C VAL A 977 -53.78 69.25 29.03
N LYS A 978 -53.02 68.73 30.03
CA LYS A 978 -53.41 68.16 31.37
C LYS A 978 -52.42 67.08 31.89
N SER A 979 -52.30 66.72 33.18
CA SER A 979 -52.23 67.49 34.45
C SER A 979 -52.04 66.56 35.68
N SER A 980 -51.44 67.07 36.77
CA SER A 980 -51.47 66.59 38.19
C SER A 980 -50.59 65.39 38.62
N PHE A 981 -50.56 64.98 39.92
CA PHE A 981 -50.00 65.63 41.15
C PHE A 981 -50.10 64.64 42.36
N ALA A 982 -49.05 64.48 43.19
CA ALA A 982 -49.08 63.90 44.58
C ALA A 982 -49.52 62.40 44.77
N LYS A 983 -49.31 61.68 45.90
CA LYS A 983 -48.29 61.65 47.00
C LYS A 983 -48.40 60.35 47.86
N HIS A 984 -47.29 59.92 48.47
CA HIS A 984 -47.18 59.13 49.75
C HIS A 984 -47.64 57.64 49.73
N LEU A 985 -47.33 56.75 50.70
CA LEU A 985 -46.84 56.90 52.10
C LEU A 985 -46.07 55.65 52.63
N ARG A 986 -44.92 55.89 53.32
CA ARG A 986 -44.33 55.24 54.55
C ARG A 986 -42.78 55.23 54.47
N SER A 987 -41.97 55.86 55.34
CA SER A 987 -41.80 55.84 56.83
C SER A 987 -41.07 54.59 57.36
N ALA A 988 -40.01 54.63 58.17
CA ALA A 988 -39.23 55.75 58.76
C ALA A 988 -37.77 55.31 59.12
N GLY A 989 -36.97 56.19 59.75
CA GLY A 989 -35.55 55.93 60.15
C GLY A 989 -35.40 55.14 61.48
N ALA A 990 -34.41 55.34 62.36
CA ALA A 990 -33.18 56.17 62.36
C ALA A 990 -32.29 55.79 63.59
N GLN A 991 -30.94 55.93 63.49
CA GLN A 991 -29.98 56.18 64.59
C GLN A 991 -29.89 55.17 65.79
N PRO A 992 -28.90 55.27 66.73
CA PRO A 992 -27.58 55.93 66.69
C PRO A 992 -26.39 55.09 67.30
N LEU A 993 -25.23 55.77 67.42
CA LEU A 993 -24.14 55.63 68.43
C LEU A 993 -22.92 54.68 68.22
N ARG A 994 -21.74 55.35 68.28
CA ARG A 994 -20.39 54.92 68.73
C ARG A 994 -19.54 53.98 67.85
N ALA A 995 -18.20 53.99 67.95
CA ALA A 995 -17.21 55.07 68.24
C ALA A 995 -15.76 54.50 68.17
N LEU A 996 -14.81 55.35 67.74
CA LEU A 996 -13.35 55.31 68.06
C LEU A 996 -12.53 54.05 67.66
N GLY A 997 -11.21 54.24 67.54
CA GLY A 997 -10.25 53.17 67.87
C GLY A 997 -9.13 52.87 66.87
N VAL A 998 -8.13 53.74 66.80
CA VAL A 998 -6.78 53.46 66.24
C VAL A 998 -6.17 52.19 66.86
N ALA A 999 -5.63 51.27 66.05
CA ALA A 999 -4.34 50.59 66.30
C ALA A 999 -3.89 49.67 65.14
N LEU A 1000 -2.63 49.79 64.73
CA LEU A 1000 -1.85 48.65 64.20
C LEU A 1000 -1.28 47.87 65.40
N PRO A 1001 -1.18 46.54 65.28
CA PRO A 1001 0.15 45.93 65.43
C PRO A 1001 0.36 44.85 64.33
N THR A 1002 1.47 44.76 63.57
CA THR A 1002 2.89 44.56 63.96
C THR A 1002 3.06 43.45 65.01
N ARG A 1003 3.99 42.51 64.97
CA ARG A 1003 5.08 42.03 64.09
C ARG A 1003 5.56 40.72 64.81
N TYR A 1004 6.74 40.19 64.47
CA TYR A 1004 7.55 39.27 65.30
C TYR A 1004 7.03 37.81 65.43
N TRP A 1005 7.85 36.76 65.28
CA TRP A 1005 9.19 36.71 64.67
C TRP A 1005 9.67 35.27 64.43
N ARG A 1006 10.35 35.05 63.29
CA ARG A 1006 11.49 34.11 63.11
C ARG A 1006 11.20 32.60 63.39
N HIS A 1007 12.12 31.66 63.10
CA HIS A 1007 13.49 31.72 62.58
C HIS A 1007 13.66 30.68 61.44
N CYS A 1008 14.46 31.03 60.41
CA CYS A 1008 15.61 30.28 59.84
C CYS A 1008 15.59 28.73 59.68
N CYS A 1009 16.29 28.13 58.69
CA CYS A 1009 17.25 28.68 57.71
C CYS A 1009 17.57 27.71 56.55
N LEU A 1010 18.14 28.28 55.46
CA LEU A 1010 19.08 27.67 54.49
C LEU A 1010 18.55 26.51 53.60
N SER A 1011 19.02 26.28 52.37
CA SER A 1011 20.09 26.93 51.55
C SER A 1011 19.62 26.96 50.07
N HIS A 1012 19.88 28.01 49.27
CA HIS A 1012 21.00 28.18 48.29
C HIS A 1012 21.14 27.02 47.26
N VAL A 1013 21.47 27.22 45.98
CA VAL A 1013 22.13 28.32 45.21
C VAL A 1013 21.79 28.09 43.70
N ASP A 1014 22.00 28.91 42.65
CA ASP A 1014 22.05 30.35 42.29
C ASP A 1014 22.66 30.40 40.83
N LEU A 1015 22.55 31.34 39.88
CA LEU A 1015 21.86 32.62 39.60
C LEU A 1015 22.04 32.90 38.05
N SER A 1016 21.04 33.34 37.25
CA SER A 1016 20.82 34.73 36.71
C SER A 1016 21.85 35.27 35.66
N PRO A 1017 21.72 36.48 35.02
CA PRO A 1017 20.59 37.41 34.84
C PRO A 1017 20.45 38.14 33.44
N GLN A 1018 19.31 38.84 33.22
CA GLN A 1018 19.15 40.20 32.58
C GLN A 1018 19.55 40.49 31.10
N SER A 1019 19.04 41.55 30.40
CA SER A 1019 18.09 42.65 30.72
C SER A 1019 17.34 43.25 29.48
N GLU A 1020 16.32 44.09 29.75
CA GLU A 1020 15.51 44.98 28.86
C GLU A 1020 16.31 46.25 28.37
N PRO A 1021 15.75 47.39 27.81
CA PRO A 1021 14.35 47.85 27.58
C PRO A 1021 14.00 48.68 26.28
N TYR A 1022 12.70 49.05 26.10
CA TYR A 1022 11.99 50.23 25.47
C TYR A 1022 12.66 51.11 24.34
N GLY A 1023 12.00 51.88 23.44
CA GLY A 1023 10.58 52.18 23.07
C GLY A 1023 10.36 53.63 22.49
N GLN A 1024 9.31 53.89 21.65
CA GLN A 1024 8.60 55.21 21.42
C GLN A 1024 9.33 56.39 20.66
N GLN A 1025 8.73 57.43 20.02
CA GLN A 1025 7.33 57.75 19.54
C GLN A 1025 7.18 58.88 18.44
N TRP A 1026 6.31 58.62 17.44
CA TRP A 1026 5.61 59.50 16.44
C TRP A 1026 6.33 60.69 15.65
N LYS A 1027 6.56 60.61 14.30
CA LYS A 1027 6.03 61.54 13.20
C LYS A 1027 6.70 61.45 11.78
N HIS A 1028 6.42 62.30 10.74
CA HIS A 1028 5.31 62.43 9.72
C HIS A 1028 5.44 63.69 8.75
N PHE A 1029 5.38 63.59 7.39
CA PHE A 1029 5.22 64.57 6.19
C PHE A 1029 6.12 65.82 5.82
N VAL A 1030 6.40 66.04 4.51
CA VAL A 1030 6.05 67.25 3.66
C VAL A 1030 6.75 67.33 2.26
N GLU A 1031 5.98 67.31 1.16
CA GLU A 1031 6.32 67.56 -0.27
C GLU A 1031 6.97 68.95 -0.55
N LYS A 1032 7.18 69.44 -1.78
CA LYS A 1032 7.97 68.97 -2.95
C LYS A 1032 8.17 70.19 -3.87
N GLN A 1033 9.37 70.79 -3.89
CA GLN A 1033 9.65 71.99 -4.68
C GLN A 1033 11.02 71.91 -5.36
N SER A 1034 11.18 72.41 -6.59
CA SER A 1034 10.14 72.91 -7.52
C SER A 1034 10.67 73.00 -8.95
N ASN A 1035 9.81 72.77 -9.94
CA ASN A 1035 10.10 73.14 -11.32
C ASN A 1035 10.21 74.67 -11.41
N TYR A 1036 11.31 75.18 -11.98
CA TYR A 1036 11.28 76.40 -12.76
C TYR A 1036 11.15 76.01 -14.24
N SER A 1037 10.06 76.38 -14.88
CA SER A 1037 10.05 76.53 -16.34
C SER A 1037 10.76 77.82 -16.72
N PRO A 1038 11.04 78.09 -18.00
CA PRO A 1038 11.18 79.47 -18.47
C PRO A 1038 9.98 80.30 -17.96
N ARG A 1039 10.17 81.47 -17.34
CA ARG A 1039 11.44 82.16 -17.06
C ARG A 1039 11.93 81.93 -15.63
#